data_AF-A0A8H4NNX1-F1
#
_entry.id   AF-A0A8H4NNX1-F1
#
_cell.length_a   1.000
_cell.length_b   1.000
_cell.length_c   1.000
_cell.angle_alpha   90.00
_cell.angle_beta   90.00
_cell.angle_gamma   90.00
#
_symmetry.space_group_name_H-M   'P 1'
#
loop_
_entity.id
_entity.type
_entity.pdbx_description
1 polymer ?
#
loop_
_entity_poly.entity_id
_entity_poly.type
_entity_poly.pdbx_seq_one_letter_code
_entity_poly.pdbx_strand_id
1 'polypeptide(L)'
;MATTVVLPTLPPTVPAVPKPGDILKHPSLDVKKKEASVSIKDAPFSDIDPGVFNSELVKLKIYAKPQKDLLAKPEIGKGNIVKGTYIGTQAAVTHAYSRIERSYESYFDVLQVEPTLPRYVDLSQKKELFQWSAYPTEDGKPARYPPHLQTIPKKEQEKKIFNALGLAETALIIKQIIPDTFLGKTALWITGLGTGNISGAPTAGNTIDAFVKYNAEHRKSGTDIEQGHNIGLLPDWFSDRRFADQSFTGTNPTTIEKVPKDLLAEFIETAKRDGWDYWAKTLPTIDSASLFVQDTRYFRKAFGAKPDEELKHKEPSSDENWACSAVTLYQLRDDGKLHPIAIVCDYKTSMKDSVTIFNQRKDPSDSSVKEKDDYPWRYAKTCAQVSDWIRHEVGVHLTRAHMIEEALIVATNRTIPMEHTIFKILQPHWYKTLSLNAAARETLVPQVIKDIVGVSPDALYSYVKYEFENFDYVNNYVPNDLSKRGFPNTTEGLADKKYKNYAYAKNMVSMWNAIRSYVMKMLLMYYDQKTADKMVQEDPYVKEWCKEIQTSGWIKTFPTITTLDQLCDALTMSIHIAAPFHSAVNYLQSFYQSFVLAKPSTLCNPLPTSLADLKNYTEKNLLDALPADRQREWLLSVQIPWLLSFKVPSDRSLINFAQSQWRAHKSGESDVDKSISKYSEAFYLDLKKLEVEFLITSKGMDEGAIPYMVLDPGNTAVSILI
;
A
#
# COMPACT_ATOMS: atom_id res chain seq x y z
N MET A 1 31.82 -38.88 -20.35
CA MET A 1 30.84 -39.60 -19.51
C MET A 1 29.48 -38.98 -19.77
N ALA A 2 28.52 -39.76 -20.24
CA ALA A 2 27.17 -39.27 -20.54
C ALA A 2 26.42 -39.00 -19.23
N THR A 3 26.07 -37.75 -18.97
CA THR A 3 25.21 -37.35 -17.85
C THR A 3 23.79 -37.80 -18.14
N THR A 4 23.37 -38.88 -17.49
CA THR A 4 21.98 -39.36 -17.48
C THR A 4 21.09 -38.30 -16.83
N VAL A 5 20.19 -37.72 -17.61
CA VAL A 5 19.14 -36.81 -17.12
C VAL A 5 18.23 -37.63 -16.20
N VAL A 6 18.31 -37.39 -14.90
CA VAL A 6 17.37 -37.95 -13.92
C VAL A 6 16.04 -37.23 -14.10
N LEU A 7 15.08 -37.89 -14.74
CA LEU A 7 13.71 -37.40 -14.80
C LEU A 7 13.14 -37.33 -13.37
N PRO A 8 12.32 -36.32 -13.05
CA PRO A 8 11.66 -36.25 -11.75
C PRO A 8 10.87 -37.53 -11.48
N THR A 9 11.05 -38.12 -10.30
CA THR A 9 10.26 -39.26 -9.83
C THR A 9 8.78 -38.87 -9.82
N LEU A 10 7.96 -39.65 -10.55
CA LEU A 10 6.51 -39.53 -10.51
C LEU A 10 6.03 -39.56 -9.05
N PRO A 11 4.98 -38.79 -8.69
CA PRO A 11 4.38 -38.86 -7.37
C PRO A 11 4.09 -40.33 -6.99
N PRO A 12 4.32 -40.75 -5.73
CA PRO A 12 4.17 -42.14 -5.30
C PRO A 12 2.73 -42.68 -5.45
N THR A 13 1.77 -41.79 -5.69
CA THR A 13 0.37 -42.11 -5.97
C THR A 13 -0.10 -41.31 -7.18
N VAL A 14 -0.38 -42.00 -8.27
CA VAL A 14 -1.19 -41.44 -9.36
C VAL A 14 -2.57 -41.17 -8.76
N PRO A 15 -3.10 -39.92 -8.81
CA PRO A 15 -4.47 -39.66 -8.41
C PRO A 15 -5.41 -40.63 -9.12
N ALA A 16 -6.39 -41.18 -8.42
CA ALA A 16 -7.38 -42.04 -9.05
C ALA A 16 -7.96 -41.31 -10.27
N VAL A 17 -8.01 -41.98 -11.41
CA VAL A 17 -8.61 -41.41 -12.62
C VAL A 17 -10.02 -40.96 -12.24
N PRO A 18 -10.33 -39.66 -12.29
CA PRO A 18 -11.65 -39.18 -11.91
C PRO A 18 -12.68 -39.86 -12.80
N LYS A 19 -13.77 -40.36 -12.23
CA LYS A 19 -14.84 -40.93 -13.04
C LYS A 19 -15.45 -39.80 -13.86
N PRO A 20 -15.99 -40.04 -15.07
CA PRO A 20 -16.60 -38.99 -15.87
C PRO A 20 -17.60 -38.08 -15.11
N GLY A 21 -18.35 -38.64 -14.15
CA GLY A 21 -19.27 -37.88 -13.29
C GLY A 21 -18.62 -36.99 -12.22
N ASP A 22 -17.34 -37.22 -11.89
CA ASP A 22 -16.56 -36.40 -10.96
C ASP A 22 -15.86 -35.23 -11.68
N ILE A 23 -15.69 -35.32 -13.00
CA ILE A 23 -15.05 -34.29 -13.85
C ILE A 23 -16.00 -33.12 -14.11
N LEU A 24 -17.31 -33.40 -14.23
CA LEU A 24 -18.37 -32.41 -14.53
C LEU A 24 -19.57 -32.62 -13.62
N LYS A 25 -19.37 -32.47 -12.30
CA LYS A 25 -20.45 -32.63 -11.33
C LYS A 25 -21.49 -31.52 -11.52
N HIS A 26 -22.56 -31.83 -12.24
CA HIS A 26 -23.68 -30.90 -12.40
C HIS A 26 -24.44 -30.73 -11.09
N PRO A 27 -24.98 -29.53 -10.80
CA PRO A 27 -25.96 -29.37 -9.72
C PRO A 27 -27.13 -30.32 -9.96
N SER A 28 -27.79 -30.77 -8.89
CA SER A 28 -28.96 -31.62 -9.05
C SER A 28 -30.05 -30.87 -9.85
N LEU A 29 -30.88 -31.63 -10.58
CA LEU A 29 -32.00 -31.07 -11.32
C LEU A 29 -32.91 -30.23 -10.41
N ASP A 30 -33.07 -30.65 -9.15
CA ASP A 30 -33.87 -29.92 -8.16
C ASP A 30 -33.25 -28.57 -7.78
N VAL A 31 -31.93 -28.50 -7.64
CA VAL A 31 -31.21 -27.22 -7.44
C VAL A 31 -31.40 -26.32 -8.66
N LYS A 32 -31.26 -26.84 -9.88
CA LYS A 32 -31.47 -26.06 -11.12
C LYS A 32 -32.92 -25.57 -11.28
N LYS A 33 -33.91 -26.40 -10.94
CA LYS A 33 -35.32 -26.01 -10.94
C LYS A 33 -35.61 -24.92 -9.91
N LYS A 34 -34.98 -24.98 -8.74
CA LYS A 34 -35.09 -23.95 -7.70
C LYS A 34 -34.42 -22.63 -8.13
N GLU A 35 -33.28 -22.68 -8.81
CA GLU A 35 -32.64 -21.48 -9.38
C GLU A 35 -33.49 -20.85 -10.49
N ALA A 36 -34.14 -21.66 -11.32
CA ALA A 36 -34.97 -21.19 -12.44
C ALA A 36 -36.23 -20.41 -12.02
N SER A 37 -36.67 -20.52 -10.76
CA SER A 37 -37.82 -19.79 -10.23
C SER A 37 -37.46 -18.46 -9.56
N VAL A 38 -36.18 -18.10 -9.46
CA VAL A 38 -35.74 -16.82 -8.88
C VAL A 38 -35.93 -15.70 -9.90
N SER A 39 -36.70 -14.68 -9.54
CA SER A 39 -36.85 -13.46 -10.33
C SER A 39 -35.53 -12.69 -10.41
N ILE A 40 -35.25 -12.04 -11.54
CA ILE A 40 -34.06 -11.17 -11.69
C ILE A 40 -34.01 -10.05 -10.64
N LYS A 41 -35.16 -9.63 -10.10
CA LYS A 41 -35.23 -8.62 -9.02
C LYS A 41 -34.74 -9.13 -7.67
N ASP A 42 -34.81 -10.45 -7.47
CA ASP A 42 -34.40 -11.15 -6.26
C ASP A 42 -33.05 -11.88 -6.44
N ALA A 43 -32.50 -11.84 -7.67
CA ALA A 43 -31.19 -12.40 -7.97
C ALA A 43 -30.09 -11.51 -7.39
N PRO A 44 -29.07 -12.10 -6.72
CA PRO A 44 -27.93 -11.33 -6.23
C PRO A 44 -27.17 -10.72 -7.41
N PHE A 45 -26.93 -9.41 -7.35
CA PHE A 45 -26.10 -8.74 -8.33
C PHE A 45 -24.63 -9.09 -8.08
N SER A 46 -24.01 -9.82 -9.01
CA SER A 46 -22.60 -10.21 -8.92
C SER A 46 -21.66 -9.13 -9.48
N ASP A 47 -21.88 -8.73 -10.74
CA ASP A 47 -21.08 -7.73 -11.44
C ASP A 47 -21.80 -7.18 -12.70
N ILE A 48 -21.27 -6.12 -13.31
CA ILE A 48 -21.77 -5.54 -14.56
C ILE A 48 -21.11 -6.25 -15.75
N ASP A 49 -21.90 -6.66 -16.75
CA ASP A 49 -21.35 -7.10 -18.03
C ASP A 49 -20.53 -5.97 -18.70
N PRO A 50 -19.27 -6.20 -19.12
CA PRO A 50 -18.42 -5.15 -19.68
C PRO A 50 -18.98 -4.46 -20.94
N GLY A 51 -19.72 -5.19 -21.78
CA GLY A 51 -20.34 -4.63 -23.00
C GLY A 51 -21.58 -3.79 -22.71
N VAL A 52 -22.40 -4.24 -21.74
CA VAL A 52 -23.53 -3.46 -21.21
C VAL A 52 -23.01 -2.18 -20.54
N PHE A 53 -21.94 -2.28 -19.73
CA PHE A 53 -21.32 -1.12 -19.10
C PHE A 53 -20.89 -0.08 -20.14
N ASN A 54 -20.18 -0.50 -21.19
CA ASN A 54 -19.77 0.41 -22.26
C ASN A 54 -20.97 1.08 -22.95
N SER A 55 -22.03 0.31 -23.21
CA SER A 55 -23.25 0.82 -23.86
C SER A 55 -23.94 1.88 -22.99
N GLU A 56 -24.00 1.68 -21.67
CA GLU A 56 -24.57 2.65 -20.74
C GLU A 56 -23.69 3.90 -20.59
N LEU A 57 -22.36 3.78 -20.56
CA LEU A 57 -21.46 4.95 -20.56
C LEU A 57 -21.68 5.84 -21.80
N VAL A 58 -21.78 5.22 -22.99
CA VAL A 58 -22.08 5.94 -24.24
C VAL A 58 -23.45 6.63 -24.17
N LYS A 59 -24.48 5.92 -23.74
CA LYS A 59 -25.84 6.47 -23.59
C LYS A 59 -25.88 7.64 -22.61
N LEU A 60 -25.15 7.56 -21.50
CA LEU A 60 -25.07 8.61 -20.49
C LEU A 60 -24.16 9.78 -20.90
N LYS A 61 -23.46 9.70 -22.03
CA LYS A 61 -22.47 10.69 -22.46
C LYS A 61 -21.26 10.78 -21.53
N ILE A 62 -20.84 9.64 -20.98
CA ILE A 62 -19.60 9.46 -20.22
C ILE A 62 -18.58 8.81 -21.15
N TYR A 63 -18.00 9.61 -22.04
CA TYR A 63 -16.99 9.21 -23.02
C TYR A 63 -16.28 10.47 -23.52
N ALA A 64 -15.15 10.31 -24.22
CA ALA A 64 -14.57 11.39 -24.99
C ALA A 64 -14.94 11.23 -26.46
N LYS A 65 -15.35 12.33 -27.08
CA LYS A 65 -15.73 12.35 -28.49
C LYS A 65 -14.50 12.69 -29.34
N PRO A 66 -14.12 11.83 -30.30
CA PRO A 66 -13.07 12.17 -31.23
C PRO A 66 -13.45 13.41 -32.04
N GLN A 67 -12.48 14.30 -32.21
CA GLN A 67 -12.59 15.47 -33.08
C GLN A 67 -12.19 15.09 -34.51
N LYS A 68 -12.58 15.90 -35.51
CA LYS A 68 -12.13 15.71 -36.90
C LYS A 68 -10.61 15.74 -37.00
N ASP A 69 -10.00 16.65 -36.23
CA ASP A 69 -8.57 16.60 -35.94
C ASP A 69 -8.37 15.69 -34.72
N LEU A 70 -7.88 14.46 -34.95
CA LEU A 70 -7.63 13.47 -33.89
C LEU A 70 -6.58 13.93 -32.86
N LEU A 71 -5.92 15.05 -33.12
CA LEU A 71 -4.88 15.66 -32.29
C LEU A 71 -5.43 16.77 -31.40
N ALA A 72 -6.59 17.31 -31.74
CA ALA A 72 -7.26 18.26 -30.88
C ALA A 72 -7.68 17.56 -29.58
N LYS A 73 -7.64 18.30 -28.46
CA LYS A 73 -8.20 17.80 -27.20
C LYS A 73 -9.63 17.34 -27.48
N PRO A 74 -9.96 16.08 -27.11
CA PRO A 74 -11.27 15.56 -27.42
C PRO A 74 -12.35 16.33 -26.67
N GLU A 75 -13.56 16.35 -27.23
CA GLU A 75 -14.68 16.91 -26.50
C GLU A 75 -15.13 15.88 -25.46
N ILE A 76 -15.00 16.23 -24.18
CA ILE A 76 -15.44 15.35 -23.12
C ILE A 76 -16.96 15.44 -22.98
N GLY A 77 -17.62 14.28 -23.03
CA GLY A 77 -19.04 14.17 -22.74
C GLY A 77 -19.34 14.68 -21.33
N LYS A 78 -20.37 15.52 -21.21
CA LYS A 78 -20.77 16.15 -19.94
C LYS A 78 -21.73 15.27 -19.12
N GLY A 79 -21.76 13.97 -19.39
CA GLY A 79 -22.58 13.01 -18.69
C GLY A 79 -22.13 12.77 -17.25
N ASN A 80 -23.04 12.29 -16.44
CA ASN A 80 -22.79 11.77 -15.10
C ASN A 80 -23.87 10.75 -14.72
N ILE A 81 -23.52 9.81 -13.83
CA ILE A 81 -24.51 9.01 -13.13
C ILE A 81 -25.04 9.88 -11.98
N VAL A 82 -26.30 10.29 -12.02
CA VAL A 82 -26.89 11.13 -10.94
C VAL A 82 -27.40 10.26 -9.79
N LYS A 83 -27.93 9.07 -10.11
CA LYS A 83 -28.51 8.12 -9.15
C LYS A 83 -27.97 6.71 -9.41
N GLY A 84 -27.47 6.05 -8.38
CA GLY A 84 -26.94 4.68 -8.47
C GLY A 84 -27.11 3.90 -7.17
N THR A 85 -26.90 2.59 -7.17
CA THR A 85 -26.86 1.78 -5.94
C THR A 85 -25.42 1.61 -5.48
N TYR A 86 -25.19 1.36 -4.18
CA TYR A 86 -23.84 1.15 -3.65
C TYR A 86 -23.08 0.04 -4.40
N ILE A 87 -23.69 -1.15 -4.52
CA ILE A 87 -23.07 -2.31 -5.18
C ILE A 87 -22.84 -2.04 -6.67
N GLY A 88 -23.80 -1.40 -7.35
CA GLY A 88 -23.66 -1.06 -8.76
C GLY A 88 -22.54 -0.05 -9.02
N THR A 89 -22.39 0.97 -8.16
CA THR A 89 -21.28 1.91 -8.23
C THR A 89 -19.94 1.23 -7.94
N GLN A 90 -19.89 0.33 -6.96
CA GLN A 90 -18.67 -0.40 -6.64
C GLN A 90 -18.18 -1.24 -7.82
N ALA A 91 -19.10 -1.91 -8.52
CA ALA A 91 -18.81 -2.60 -9.77
C ALA A 91 -18.36 -1.63 -10.86
N ALA A 92 -19.08 -0.53 -11.07
CA ALA A 92 -18.73 0.49 -12.07
C ALA A 92 -17.32 1.06 -11.86
N VAL A 93 -16.93 1.38 -10.63
CA VAL A 93 -15.58 1.88 -10.31
C VAL A 93 -14.51 0.83 -10.59
N THR A 94 -14.76 -0.44 -10.26
CA THR A 94 -13.85 -1.55 -10.59
C THR A 94 -13.66 -1.69 -12.10
N HIS A 95 -14.75 -1.64 -12.86
CA HIS A 95 -14.73 -1.71 -14.32
C HIS A 95 -14.08 -0.48 -14.98
N ALA A 96 -14.26 0.71 -14.43
CA ALA A 96 -13.61 1.91 -14.93
C ALA A 96 -12.11 1.91 -14.65
N TYR A 97 -11.68 1.55 -13.44
CA TYR A 97 -10.27 1.53 -13.06
C TYR A 97 -9.46 0.52 -13.88
N SER A 98 -9.98 -0.70 -14.06
CA SER A 98 -9.33 -1.70 -14.94
C SER A 98 -9.19 -1.25 -16.41
N ARG A 99 -10.13 -0.42 -16.92
CA ARG A 99 -10.01 0.19 -18.25
C ARG A 99 -8.95 1.29 -18.26
N ILE A 100 -8.85 2.08 -17.19
CA ILE A 100 -7.80 3.09 -17.02
C ILE A 100 -6.43 2.42 -17.08
N GLU A 101 -6.18 1.40 -16.25
CA GLU A 101 -4.90 0.68 -16.23
C GLU A 101 -4.54 0.14 -17.61
N ARG A 102 -5.47 -0.56 -18.26
CA ARG A 102 -5.28 -1.09 -19.61
C ARG A 102 -4.99 0.00 -20.65
N SER A 103 -5.62 1.17 -20.53
CA SER A 103 -5.35 2.30 -21.41
C SER A 103 -3.94 2.85 -21.21
N TYR A 104 -3.45 2.96 -19.97
CA TYR A 104 -2.07 3.39 -19.69
C TYR A 104 -1.04 2.34 -20.14
N GLU A 105 -1.30 1.04 -19.92
CA GLU A 105 -0.46 -0.04 -20.44
C GLU A 105 -0.33 0.06 -21.97
N SER A 106 -1.47 0.19 -22.67
CA SER A 106 -1.49 0.31 -24.13
C SER A 106 -0.78 1.59 -24.59
N TYR A 107 -0.91 2.68 -23.83
CA TYR A 107 -0.25 3.94 -24.14
C TYR A 107 1.28 3.84 -24.00
N PHE A 108 1.76 3.22 -22.92
CA PHE A 108 3.18 3.02 -22.67
C PHE A 108 3.83 2.03 -23.65
N ASP A 109 3.05 1.05 -24.14
CA ASP A 109 3.46 0.17 -25.24
C ASP A 109 3.69 0.95 -26.54
N VAL A 110 2.75 1.83 -26.91
CA VAL A 110 2.87 2.67 -28.13
C VAL A 110 4.06 3.63 -28.00
N LEU A 111 4.26 4.24 -26.83
CA LEU A 111 5.40 5.11 -26.52
C LEU A 111 6.75 4.39 -26.49
N GLN A 112 6.76 3.05 -26.54
CA GLN A 112 7.99 2.24 -26.43
C GLN A 112 8.72 2.38 -25.08
N VAL A 113 8.01 2.81 -24.04
CA VAL A 113 8.55 2.93 -22.67
C VAL A 113 8.48 1.58 -21.96
N GLU A 114 7.32 0.93 -22.01
CA GLU A 114 7.10 -0.43 -21.49
C GLU A 114 6.55 -1.31 -22.61
N PRO A 115 7.38 -1.68 -23.62
CA PRO A 115 6.89 -2.39 -24.79
C PRO A 115 6.51 -3.84 -24.44
N THR A 116 5.35 -4.27 -24.92
CA THR A 116 4.80 -5.63 -24.77
C THR A 116 5.69 -6.65 -25.46
N LEU A 117 6.23 -6.30 -26.63
CA LEU A 117 7.23 -7.10 -27.34
C LEU A 117 8.63 -6.59 -26.99
N PRO A 118 9.59 -7.48 -26.68
CA PRO A 118 10.94 -7.07 -26.31
C PRO A 118 11.61 -6.31 -27.46
N ARG A 119 12.28 -5.21 -27.13
CA ARG A 119 13.06 -4.41 -28.06
C ARG A 119 14.38 -4.02 -27.44
N TYR A 120 15.42 -4.02 -28.26
CA TYR A 120 16.69 -3.42 -27.90
C TYR A 120 16.63 -1.92 -28.22
N VAL A 121 17.04 -1.08 -27.27
CA VAL A 121 17.04 0.38 -27.39
C VAL A 121 18.38 0.91 -26.91
N ASP A 122 19.10 1.61 -27.80
CA ASP A 122 20.38 2.22 -27.48
C ASP A 122 20.24 3.27 -26.37
N LEU A 123 21.27 3.45 -25.55
CA LEU A 123 21.24 4.40 -24.43
C LEU A 123 20.88 5.84 -24.87
N SER A 124 21.34 6.28 -26.05
CA SER A 124 21.00 7.59 -26.60
C SER A 124 19.50 7.72 -26.89
N GLN A 125 18.87 6.69 -27.45
CA GLN A 125 17.44 6.63 -27.70
C GLN A 125 16.65 6.55 -26.39
N LYS A 126 17.11 5.76 -25.41
CA LYS A 126 16.50 5.73 -24.07
C LYS A 126 16.52 7.10 -23.41
N LYS A 127 17.62 7.86 -23.53
CA LYS A 127 17.68 9.25 -23.03
C LYS A 127 16.66 10.15 -23.69
N GLU A 128 16.23 9.89 -24.93
CA GLU A 128 15.16 10.63 -25.60
C GLU A 128 13.77 10.20 -25.14
N LEU A 129 13.55 8.89 -24.95
CA LEU A 129 12.27 8.32 -24.51
C LEU A 129 11.96 8.63 -23.05
N PHE A 130 12.93 8.44 -22.16
CA PHE A 130 12.79 8.63 -20.72
C PHE A 130 13.16 10.06 -20.36
N GLN A 131 12.22 11.00 -20.50
CA GLN A 131 12.38 12.37 -20.01
C GLN A 131 11.84 12.51 -18.59
N TRP A 132 12.47 13.39 -17.80
CA TRP A 132 11.95 13.76 -16.48
C TRP A 132 10.80 14.76 -16.60
N SER A 133 9.80 14.61 -15.73
CA SER A 133 8.86 15.68 -15.45
C SER A 133 9.57 16.86 -14.78
N ALA A 134 9.06 18.07 -14.98
CA ALA A 134 9.63 19.27 -14.40
C ALA A 134 9.40 19.29 -12.88
N TYR A 135 10.47 19.42 -12.10
CA TYR A 135 10.42 19.50 -10.65
C TYR A 135 11.50 20.45 -10.08
N PRO A 136 11.16 21.66 -9.59
CA PRO A 136 9.84 22.33 -9.68
C PRO A 136 9.37 22.53 -11.13
N THR A 137 8.14 23.01 -11.33
CA THR A 137 7.62 23.28 -12.69
C THR A 137 8.49 24.32 -13.42
N GLU A 138 8.39 24.37 -14.76
CA GLU A 138 9.21 25.27 -15.59
C GLU A 138 9.04 26.76 -15.25
N ASP A 139 7.87 27.16 -14.72
CA ASP A 139 7.58 28.50 -14.22
C ASP A 139 7.97 28.73 -12.75
N GLY A 140 8.70 27.78 -12.14
CA GLY A 140 9.23 27.86 -10.78
C GLY A 140 8.22 27.55 -9.67
N LYS A 141 7.00 27.12 -10.00
CA LYS A 141 5.98 26.75 -9.01
C LYS A 141 6.22 25.34 -8.46
N PRO A 142 5.68 25.02 -7.27
CA PRO A 142 5.68 23.64 -6.78
C PRO A 142 4.97 22.72 -7.78
N ALA A 143 5.65 21.65 -8.18
CA ALA A 143 5.04 20.57 -8.95
C ALA A 143 4.09 19.75 -8.06
N ARG A 144 3.06 19.16 -8.65
CA ARG A 144 2.09 18.32 -7.93
C ARG A 144 2.70 17.01 -7.44
N TYR A 145 3.63 16.45 -8.21
CA TYR A 145 4.31 15.20 -7.91
C TYR A 145 5.83 15.38 -7.96
N PRO A 146 6.60 14.56 -7.22
CA PRO A 146 8.04 14.41 -7.36
C PRO A 146 8.49 14.10 -8.80
N PRO A 147 9.79 14.18 -9.13
CA PRO A 147 10.26 13.84 -10.47
C PRO A 147 9.86 12.42 -10.85
N HIS A 148 9.28 12.27 -12.03
CA HIS A 148 8.77 11.01 -12.55
C HIS A 148 8.96 10.97 -14.07
N LEU A 149 8.53 9.89 -14.73
CA LEU A 149 8.57 9.84 -16.19
C LEU A 149 7.62 10.90 -16.77
N GLN A 150 8.12 11.76 -17.64
CA GLN A 150 7.31 12.69 -18.42
C GLN A 150 6.44 11.91 -19.40
N THR A 151 5.18 11.67 -19.02
CA THR A 151 4.23 10.80 -19.71
C THR A 151 3.98 11.19 -21.17
N ILE A 152 4.12 12.48 -21.53
CA ILE A 152 4.09 12.91 -22.94
C ILE A 152 5.43 13.58 -23.28
N PRO A 153 6.33 12.91 -24.04
CA PRO A 153 7.61 13.48 -24.45
C PRO A 153 7.45 14.77 -25.26
N LYS A 154 8.29 15.78 -25.02
CA LYS A 154 8.19 17.11 -25.67
C LYS A 154 8.22 17.03 -27.21
N LYS A 155 9.10 16.20 -27.79
CA LYS A 155 9.16 15.97 -29.25
C LYS A 155 7.89 15.30 -29.80
N GLU A 156 7.16 14.55 -28.99
CA GLU A 156 5.91 13.89 -29.41
C GLU A 156 4.68 14.77 -29.27
N GLN A 157 4.72 15.76 -28.35
CA GLN A 157 3.81 16.90 -28.36
C GLN A 157 3.91 17.68 -29.69
N GLU A 158 5.10 17.75 -30.27
CA GLU A 158 5.36 18.41 -31.57
C GLU A 158 5.06 17.52 -32.78
N LYS A 159 5.35 16.20 -32.70
CA LYS A 159 5.18 15.26 -33.81
C LYS A 159 3.75 14.79 -34.05
N LYS A 160 2.81 15.09 -33.14
CA LYS A 160 1.37 14.91 -33.38
C LYS A 160 0.96 13.44 -33.72
N ILE A 161 1.53 12.46 -33.02
CA ILE A 161 1.30 11.01 -33.30
C ILE A 161 0.27 10.36 -32.35
N PHE A 162 -0.17 11.04 -31.27
CA PHE A 162 -0.78 10.34 -30.13
C PHE A 162 -2.28 10.53 -29.93
N ASN A 163 -2.91 9.45 -29.47
CA ASN A 163 -4.31 9.31 -29.14
C ASN A 163 -4.66 10.04 -27.83
N ALA A 164 -4.69 11.38 -27.86
CA ALA A 164 -5.12 12.22 -26.74
C ALA A 164 -6.55 11.87 -26.24
N LEU A 165 -7.34 11.17 -27.05
CA LEU A 165 -8.67 10.67 -26.71
C LEU A 165 -8.64 9.75 -25.47
N GLY A 166 -7.83 8.69 -25.51
CA GLY A 166 -7.84 7.65 -24.48
C GLY A 166 -7.39 8.15 -23.11
N LEU A 167 -6.35 8.99 -23.05
CA LEU A 167 -5.88 9.58 -21.79
C LEU A 167 -6.89 10.58 -21.21
N ALA A 168 -7.52 11.39 -22.07
CA ALA A 168 -8.53 12.35 -21.60
C ALA A 168 -9.81 11.67 -21.09
N GLU A 169 -10.17 10.48 -21.60
CA GLU A 169 -11.26 9.64 -21.05
C GLU A 169 -10.95 9.18 -19.63
N THR A 170 -9.71 8.74 -19.38
CA THR A 170 -9.30 8.24 -18.05
C THR A 170 -9.31 9.32 -16.97
N ALA A 171 -9.03 10.58 -17.34
CA ALA A 171 -8.90 11.69 -16.40
C ALA A 171 -10.24 12.14 -15.74
N LEU A 172 -11.39 11.66 -16.21
CA LEU A 172 -12.71 12.11 -15.71
C LEU A 172 -13.70 10.99 -15.42
N ILE A 173 -13.44 9.76 -15.90
CA ILE A 173 -14.42 8.66 -15.83
C ILE A 173 -14.78 8.28 -14.38
N ILE A 174 -13.82 8.22 -13.44
CA ILE A 174 -14.11 7.84 -12.05
C ILE A 174 -15.04 8.87 -11.40
N LYS A 175 -14.79 10.16 -11.62
CA LYS A 175 -15.65 11.21 -11.09
C LYS A 175 -17.08 11.15 -11.67
N GLN A 176 -17.24 10.79 -12.94
CA GLN A 176 -18.55 10.78 -13.61
C GLN A 176 -19.41 9.54 -13.29
N ILE A 177 -18.81 8.43 -12.89
CA ILE A 177 -19.51 7.18 -12.56
C ILE A 177 -19.91 7.06 -11.09
N ILE A 178 -19.25 7.80 -10.19
CA ILE A 178 -19.65 7.83 -8.77
C ILE A 178 -20.84 8.80 -8.65
N PRO A 179 -22.02 8.34 -8.21
CA PRO A 179 -23.22 9.15 -8.25
C PRO A 179 -23.24 10.24 -7.19
N ASP A 180 -23.95 11.33 -7.50
CA ASP A 180 -24.26 12.41 -6.55
C ASP A 180 -25.24 11.94 -5.48
N THR A 181 -26.09 10.96 -5.79
CA THR A 181 -27.08 10.41 -4.86
C THR A 181 -27.16 8.89 -5.00
N PHE A 182 -27.06 8.19 -3.88
CA PHE A 182 -27.25 6.75 -3.83
C PHE A 182 -28.72 6.40 -3.57
N LEU A 183 -29.26 5.46 -4.35
CA LEU A 183 -30.58 4.86 -4.21
C LEU A 183 -30.53 3.81 -3.09
N GLY A 184 -31.42 3.94 -2.10
CA GLY A 184 -31.44 3.03 -0.94
C GLY A 184 -32.21 3.53 0.29
N LYS A 185 -32.60 4.81 0.35
CA LYS A 185 -33.55 5.32 1.37
C LYS A 185 -35.02 5.02 0.97
N THR A 186 -35.38 3.79 0.65
CA THR A 186 -36.76 3.40 0.28
C THR A 186 -37.49 2.72 1.44
N ALA A 187 -38.82 2.65 1.44
CA ALA A 187 -39.64 2.15 2.57
C ALA A 187 -39.24 0.80 3.20
N LEU A 188 -38.52 -0.08 2.50
CA LEU A 188 -37.89 -1.29 3.04
C LEU A 188 -36.81 -1.00 4.11
N TRP A 189 -36.12 0.13 3.99
CA TRP A 189 -35.20 0.73 4.98
C TRP A 189 -35.92 1.02 6.31
N ILE A 190 -37.17 1.49 6.27
CA ILE A 190 -37.97 1.77 7.47
C ILE A 190 -38.38 0.47 8.17
N THR A 191 -38.69 -0.58 7.41
CA THR A 191 -39.10 -1.88 7.96
C THR A 191 -37.92 -2.77 8.43
N GLY A 192 -36.70 -2.53 7.94
CA GLY A 192 -35.47 -3.23 8.36
C GLY A 192 -34.90 -2.75 9.70
N LEU A 193 -35.16 -1.49 10.08
CA LEU A 193 -34.73 -0.89 11.36
C LEU A 193 -35.25 -1.63 12.60
N GLY A 194 -36.41 -2.31 12.50
CA GLY A 194 -36.99 -3.08 13.61
C GLY A 194 -36.57 -4.55 13.69
N THR A 195 -35.83 -5.07 12.69
CA THR A 195 -35.48 -6.50 12.58
C THR A 195 -33.97 -6.77 12.48
N GLY A 196 -33.14 -5.71 12.46
CA GLY A 196 -31.69 -5.82 12.35
C GLY A 196 -31.22 -6.36 11.00
N ASN A 197 -32.04 -6.22 9.95
CA ASN A 197 -31.74 -6.67 8.59
C ASN A 197 -31.23 -5.47 7.78
N ILE A 198 -29.95 -5.47 7.42
CA ILE A 198 -29.24 -4.33 6.80
C ILE A 198 -29.15 -4.59 5.30
N SER A 199 -30.29 -4.62 4.60
CA SER A 199 -30.31 -4.79 3.16
C SER A 199 -30.18 -3.43 2.46
N GLY A 200 -29.08 -3.21 1.73
CA GLY A 200 -28.98 -2.16 0.70
C GLY A 200 -27.72 -1.28 0.71
N ALA A 201 -27.08 -1.02 1.86
CA ALA A 201 -25.84 -0.26 1.95
C ALA A 201 -25.12 -0.48 3.29
N PRO A 202 -23.78 -0.43 3.36
CA PRO A 202 -23.03 -0.60 4.61
C PRO A 202 -23.35 0.47 5.67
N THR A 203 -23.75 1.66 5.24
CA THR A 203 -24.09 2.83 6.08
C THR A 203 -25.50 2.77 6.69
N ALA A 204 -26.20 1.64 6.59
CA ALA A 204 -27.60 1.55 7.04
C ALA A 204 -27.74 1.22 8.54
N GLY A 205 -26.64 0.95 9.24
CA GLY A 205 -26.61 0.76 10.70
C GLY A 205 -26.52 2.08 11.49
N ASN A 206 -27.03 2.08 12.72
CA ASN A 206 -26.90 3.19 13.67
C ASN A 206 -26.09 2.81 14.93
N THR A 207 -25.54 1.59 14.96
CA THR A 207 -24.70 1.05 16.03
C THR A 207 -23.50 0.35 15.39
N ILE A 208 -22.38 0.29 16.10
CA ILE A 208 -21.17 -0.40 15.67
C ILE A 208 -21.47 -1.87 15.41
N ASP A 209 -22.27 -2.51 16.25
CA ASP A 209 -22.65 -3.93 16.09
C ASP A 209 -23.46 -4.16 14.80
N ALA A 210 -24.26 -3.17 14.35
CA ALA A 210 -24.93 -3.24 13.05
C ALA A 210 -23.91 -3.24 11.89
N PHE A 211 -22.89 -2.37 11.93
CA PHE A 211 -21.83 -2.36 10.92
C PHE A 211 -21.01 -3.66 10.92
N VAL A 212 -20.70 -4.21 12.10
CA VAL A 212 -20.00 -5.51 12.23
C VAL A 212 -20.85 -6.62 11.62
N LYS A 213 -22.17 -6.65 11.89
CA LYS A 213 -23.09 -7.63 11.31
C LYS A 213 -23.16 -7.50 9.79
N TYR A 214 -23.31 -6.27 9.27
CA TYR A 214 -23.30 -6.04 7.82
C TYR A 214 -22.00 -6.55 7.18
N ASN A 215 -20.86 -6.21 7.79
CA ASN A 215 -19.55 -6.69 7.36
C ASN A 215 -19.42 -8.21 7.43
N ALA A 216 -20.10 -8.91 8.33
CA ALA A 216 -20.06 -10.37 8.33
C ALA A 216 -20.89 -10.97 7.17
N GLU A 217 -22.01 -10.35 6.83
CA GLU A 217 -23.04 -10.87 5.92
C GLU A 217 -22.88 -10.46 4.44
N HIS A 218 -22.20 -9.34 4.15
CA HIS A 218 -22.22 -8.70 2.81
C HIS A 218 -20.84 -8.47 2.18
N ARG A 219 -19.83 -9.27 2.56
CA ARG A 219 -18.48 -9.16 1.97
C ARG A 219 -18.47 -9.64 0.53
N LYS A 220 -17.64 -9.00 -0.29
CA LYS A 220 -17.26 -9.55 -1.59
C LYS A 220 -16.45 -10.83 -1.40
N SER A 221 -16.58 -11.75 -2.36
CA SER A 221 -15.63 -12.86 -2.49
C SER A 221 -14.22 -12.32 -2.71
N GLY A 222 -13.26 -12.79 -1.93
CA GLY A 222 -11.90 -12.24 -2.01
C GLY A 222 -11.14 -12.67 -3.24
N THR A 223 -10.58 -11.66 -3.91
CA THR A 223 -9.50 -11.80 -4.90
C THR A 223 -8.12 -11.56 -4.29
N ASP A 224 -8.07 -11.09 -3.04
CA ASP A 224 -6.86 -10.83 -2.26
C ASP A 224 -6.31 -12.07 -1.54
N ILE A 225 -5.14 -11.92 -0.91
CA ILE A 225 -4.44 -13.02 -0.21
C ILE A 225 -5.21 -13.55 1.02
N GLU A 226 -6.06 -12.73 1.63
CA GLU A 226 -6.91 -13.07 2.77
C GLU A 226 -8.28 -13.59 2.35
N GLN A 227 -8.52 -13.79 1.06
CA GLN A 227 -9.76 -14.32 0.51
C GLN A 227 -10.99 -13.52 0.97
N GLY A 228 -10.83 -12.20 1.10
CA GLY A 228 -11.92 -11.28 1.42
C GLY A 228 -12.29 -11.30 2.91
N HIS A 229 -11.46 -11.91 3.75
CA HIS A 229 -11.49 -11.69 5.19
C HIS A 229 -10.93 -10.31 5.52
N ASN A 230 -11.45 -9.72 6.60
CA ASN A 230 -10.97 -8.46 7.11
C ASN A 230 -11.01 -8.46 8.64
N ILE A 231 -10.33 -7.49 9.25
CA ILE A 231 -10.17 -7.39 10.70
C ILE A 231 -11.51 -7.29 11.43
N GLY A 232 -12.56 -6.74 10.81
CA GLY A 232 -13.90 -6.58 11.39
C GLY A 232 -14.63 -7.89 11.66
N LEU A 233 -14.09 -9.04 11.23
CA LEU A 233 -14.60 -10.37 11.56
C LEU A 233 -14.10 -10.89 12.91
N LEU A 234 -13.07 -10.26 13.46
CA LEU A 234 -12.56 -10.58 14.78
C LEU A 234 -13.47 -9.93 15.83
N PRO A 235 -13.97 -10.66 16.83
CA PRO A 235 -14.87 -10.08 17.84
C PRO A 235 -14.19 -8.99 18.69
N ASP A 236 -12.86 -8.96 18.72
CA ASP A 236 -12.00 -8.04 19.47
C ASP A 236 -11.24 -7.05 18.55
N TRP A 237 -11.73 -6.79 17.33
CA TRP A 237 -11.08 -5.93 16.33
C TRP A 237 -10.71 -4.53 16.85
N PHE A 238 -11.49 -4.01 17.81
CA PHE A 238 -11.28 -2.70 18.44
C PHE A 238 -10.25 -2.73 19.57
N SER A 239 -9.75 -3.89 19.97
CA SER A 239 -8.93 -4.03 21.18
C SER A 239 -7.57 -3.37 21.05
N ASP A 240 -6.95 -3.07 22.19
CA ASP A 240 -5.60 -2.50 22.29
C ASP A 240 -4.56 -3.38 21.62
N ARG A 241 -4.72 -4.70 21.74
CA ARG A 241 -3.85 -5.68 21.09
C ARG A 241 -3.94 -5.53 19.57
N ARG A 242 -5.14 -5.58 18.99
CA ARG A 242 -5.33 -5.49 17.52
C ARG A 242 -4.89 -4.15 16.95
N PHE A 243 -5.09 -3.09 17.73
CA PHE A 243 -4.61 -1.75 17.38
C PHE A 243 -3.08 -1.67 17.40
N ALA A 244 -2.43 -2.16 18.45
CA ALA A 244 -0.97 -2.11 18.56
C ALA A 244 -0.27 -3.05 17.58
N ASP A 245 -0.78 -4.28 17.39
CA ASP A 245 -0.20 -5.27 16.47
C ASP A 245 -0.08 -4.71 15.03
N GLN A 246 -0.98 -3.80 14.61
CA GLN A 246 -0.88 -3.14 13.30
C GLN A 246 0.40 -2.33 13.09
N SER A 247 1.05 -1.85 14.15
CA SER A 247 2.36 -1.18 14.05
C SER A 247 3.51 -2.15 13.73
N PHE A 248 3.31 -3.47 13.90
CA PHE A 248 4.30 -4.51 13.64
C PHE A 248 3.95 -5.39 12.42
N THR A 249 2.66 -5.63 12.17
CA THR A 249 2.16 -6.58 11.15
C THR A 249 0.96 -6.06 10.37
N GLY A 250 0.64 -4.76 10.50
CA GLY A 250 -0.37 -4.07 9.70
C GLY A 250 0.16 -3.63 8.33
N THR A 251 -0.54 -2.71 7.69
CA THR A 251 -0.13 -2.14 6.39
C THR A 251 1.02 -1.13 6.51
N ASN A 252 1.32 -0.62 7.71
CA ASN A 252 2.43 0.30 7.97
C ASN A 252 3.35 -0.20 9.11
N PRO A 253 4.08 -1.30 8.91
CA PRO A 253 4.94 -1.89 9.93
C PRO A 253 6.35 -1.24 9.98
N THR A 254 6.55 -0.10 9.31
CA THR A 254 7.89 0.45 8.99
C THR A 254 8.17 1.79 9.63
N THR A 255 7.24 2.31 10.43
CA THR A 255 7.32 3.70 10.91
C THR A 255 7.28 3.85 12.43
N ILE A 256 6.90 2.80 13.16
CA ILE A 256 7.07 2.76 14.61
C ILE A 256 8.55 2.84 14.96
N GLU A 257 8.91 3.71 15.89
CA GLU A 257 10.30 3.98 16.27
C GLU A 257 10.44 4.25 17.76
N LYS A 258 11.67 4.19 18.28
CA LYS A 258 11.97 4.48 19.68
C LYS A 258 11.54 5.90 20.03
N VAL A 259 10.88 6.07 21.18
CA VAL A 259 10.39 7.40 21.58
C VAL A 259 11.54 8.39 21.77
N PRO A 260 11.48 9.59 21.14
CA PRO A 260 12.43 10.67 21.41
C PRO A 260 12.37 11.14 22.87
N LYS A 261 13.51 11.57 23.43
CA LYS A 261 13.61 11.97 24.86
C LYS A 261 12.73 13.17 25.19
N ASP A 262 12.67 14.15 24.28
CA ASP A 262 11.82 15.34 24.40
C ASP A 262 10.34 14.95 24.45
N LEU A 263 9.93 14.06 23.56
CA LEU A 263 8.54 13.61 23.48
C LEU A 263 8.13 12.78 24.70
N LEU A 264 9.02 11.90 25.20
CA LEU A 264 8.77 11.16 26.42
C LEU A 264 8.62 12.09 27.64
N ALA A 265 9.48 13.11 27.75
CA ALA A 265 9.36 14.10 28.82
C ALA A 265 8.00 14.83 28.75
N GLU A 266 7.54 15.16 27.54
CA GLU A 266 6.25 15.82 27.34
C GLU A 266 5.05 14.93 27.74
N PHE A 267 5.08 13.63 27.43
CA PHE A 267 4.08 12.68 27.93
C PHE A 267 4.07 12.60 29.46
N ILE A 268 5.24 12.57 30.10
CA ILE A 268 5.37 12.54 31.57
C ILE A 268 4.75 13.79 32.19
N GLU A 269 5.09 14.98 31.67
CA GLU A 269 4.54 16.24 32.18
C GLU A 269 3.03 16.36 31.93
N THR A 270 2.55 15.86 30.79
CA THR A 270 1.12 15.82 30.47
C THR A 270 0.36 14.88 31.41
N ALA A 271 0.93 13.71 31.73
CA ALA A 271 0.35 12.80 32.71
C ALA A 271 0.21 13.46 34.10
N LYS A 272 1.23 14.21 34.55
CA LYS A 272 1.19 14.96 35.82
C LYS A 272 0.15 16.08 35.78
N ARG A 273 0.13 16.86 34.70
CA ARG A 273 -0.76 18.02 34.53
C ARG A 273 -2.23 17.61 34.53
N ASP A 274 -2.57 16.55 33.81
CA ASP A 274 -3.97 16.17 33.55
C ASP A 274 -4.51 15.12 34.54
N GLY A 275 -3.77 14.83 35.63
CA GLY A 275 -4.22 13.98 36.73
C GLY A 275 -4.17 12.48 36.44
N TRP A 276 -3.23 12.02 35.61
CA TRP A 276 -2.99 10.60 35.33
C TRP A 276 -1.94 10.02 36.28
N ASP A 277 -2.24 10.00 37.58
CA ASP A 277 -1.29 9.70 38.67
C ASP A 277 -0.46 8.43 38.47
N TYR A 278 -1.10 7.35 38.00
CA TYR A 278 -0.40 6.10 37.72
C TYR A 278 0.69 6.29 36.65
N TRP A 279 0.34 6.91 35.53
CA TRP A 279 1.27 7.12 34.41
C TRP A 279 2.33 8.18 34.75
N ALA A 280 1.95 9.24 35.47
CA ALA A 280 2.87 10.26 35.99
C ALA A 280 3.98 9.65 36.86
N LYS A 281 3.64 8.65 37.68
CA LYS A 281 4.59 7.91 38.51
C LYS A 281 5.36 6.82 37.75
N THR A 282 4.69 6.12 36.83
CA THR A 282 5.24 4.89 36.23
C THR A 282 6.07 5.16 34.99
N LEU A 283 5.67 6.09 34.10
CA LEU A 283 6.40 6.39 32.87
C LEU A 283 7.89 6.71 33.10
N PRO A 284 8.29 7.53 34.10
CA PRO A 284 9.69 7.80 34.37
C PRO A 284 10.51 6.58 34.81
N THR A 285 9.85 5.50 35.22
CA THR A 285 10.48 4.27 35.74
C THR A 285 10.59 3.15 34.69
N ILE A 286 9.87 3.29 33.57
CA ILE A 286 9.94 2.32 32.47
C ILE A 286 11.28 2.52 31.74
N ASP A 287 11.95 1.42 31.41
CA ASP A 287 13.12 1.48 30.54
C ASP A 287 12.75 2.11 29.19
N SER A 288 13.39 3.24 28.87
CA SER A 288 13.22 3.95 27.60
C SER A 288 13.52 3.09 26.37
N ALA A 289 14.29 2.00 26.49
CA ALA A 289 14.52 1.05 25.39
C ALA A 289 13.28 0.17 25.09
N SER A 290 12.27 0.18 25.95
CA SER A 290 10.99 -0.49 25.75
C SER A 290 9.87 0.46 25.31
N LEU A 291 10.15 1.74 25.11
CA LEU A 291 9.15 2.75 24.74
C LEU A 291 9.30 3.15 23.26
N PHE A 292 8.20 3.02 22.54
CA PHE A 292 8.11 3.28 21.10
C PHE A 292 6.99 4.26 20.81
N VAL A 293 7.02 4.87 19.63
CA VAL A 293 6.05 5.86 19.20
C VAL A 293 5.66 5.66 17.74
N GLN A 294 4.40 5.90 17.43
CA GLN A 294 4.00 6.35 16.10
C GLN A 294 3.90 7.87 16.12
N ASP A 295 4.90 8.55 15.55
CA ASP A 295 5.05 10.01 15.59
C ASP A 295 4.63 10.65 14.26
N THR A 296 3.54 11.42 14.29
CA THR A 296 3.08 12.22 13.15
C THR A 296 3.17 13.72 13.39
N ARG A 297 3.92 14.21 14.38
CA ARG A 297 4.08 15.65 14.72
C ARG A 297 4.52 16.51 13.53
N TYR A 298 5.15 15.89 12.54
CA TYR A 298 5.60 16.54 11.31
C TYR A 298 4.48 16.85 10.31
N PHE A 299 3.26 16.33 10.50
CA PHE A 299 2.16 16.43 9.52
C PHE A 299 1.86 17.87 9.13
N ARG A 300 1.67 18.79 10.08
CA ARG A 300 1.39 20.21 9.75
C ARG A 300 2.48 20.83 8.90
N LYS A 301 3.75 20.59 9.25
CA LYS A 301 4.90 21.04 8.46
C LYS A 301 4.88 20.45 7.05
N ALA A 302 4.59 19.16 6.92
CA ALA A 302 4.53 18.46 5.64
C ALA A 302 3.35 18.91 4.76
N PHE A 303 2.19 19.20 5.37
CA PHE A 303 1.02 19.77 4.71
C PHE A 303 1.18 21.27 4.36
N GLY A 304 2.20 21.95 4.90
CA GLY A 304 2.34 23.40 4.78
C GLY A 304 1.32 24.19 5.62
N ALA A 305 0.73 23.55 6.64
CA ALA A 305 -0.24 24.15 7.57
C ALA A 305 0.48 24.82 8.76
N LYS A 306 -0.19 25.78 9.42
CA LYS A 306 0.34 26.41 10.65
C LYS A 306 0.32 25.41 11.82
N PRO A 307 1.22 25.54 12.82
CA PRO A 307 1.30 24.61 13.95
C PRO A 307 0.01 24.40 14.75
N ASP A 308 -0.90 25.37 14.78
CA ASP A 308 -2.18 25.34 15.50
C ASP A 308 -3.41 25.18 14.59
N GLU A 309 -3.19 25.13 13.27
CA GLU A 309 -4.25 25.06 12.26
C GLU A 309 -5.07 23.78 12.41
N GLU A 310 -6.38 23.92 12.29
CA GLU A 310 -7.30 22.79 12.20
C GLU A 310 -7.17 22.17 10.80
N LEU A 311 -6.78 20.89 10.74
CA LEU A 311 -6.66 20.16 9.49
C LEU A 311 -8.05 19.69 9.05
N LYS A 312 -8.72 20.50 8.23
CA LYS A 312 -10.00 20.13 7.63
C LYS A 312 -10.12 20.63 6.20
N HIS A 313 -10.91 19.92 5.41
CA HIS A 313 -11.22 20.34 4.06
C HIS A 313 -12.57 19.79 3.60
N LYS A 314 -13.23 20.52 2.71
CA LYS A 314 -14.44 20.10 2.03
C LYS A 314 -14.22 20.16 0.52
N GLU A 315 -14.10 19.01 -0.11
CA GLU A 315 -14.10 18.92 -1.58
C GLU A 315 -15.51 19.17 -2.14
N PRO A 316 -15.66 19.71 -3.37
CA PRO A 316 -16.98 19.95 -3.95
C PRO A 316 -17.87 18.70 -4.08
N SER A 317 -17.27 17.52 -4.18
CA SER A 317 -17.96 16.22 -4.29
C SER A 317 -18.07 15.45 -2.98
N SER A 318 -17.61 16.01 -1.86
CA SER A 318 -17.58 15.35 -0.54
C SER A 318 -18.13 16.28 0.55
N ASP A 319 -18.35 15.73 1.73
CA ASP A 319 -18.65 16.48 2.94
C ASP A 319 -17.38 17.10 3.57
N GLU A 320 -17.55 17.91 4.63
CA GLU A 320 -16.41 18.43 5.39
C GLU A 320 -15.74 17.29 6.16
N ASN A 321 -14.44 17.15 5.99
CA ASN A 321 -13.60 16.06 6.50
C ASN A 321 -12.48 16.64 7.36
N TRP A 322 -12.08 15.91 8.41
CA TRP A 322 -10.99 16.28 9.33
C TRP A 322 -9.86 15.26 9.30
N ALA A 323 -8.64 15.75 9.17
CA ALA A 323 -7.42 14.99 9.43
C ALA A 323 -6.90 15.34 10.83
N CYS A 324 -5.90 14.57 11.29
CA CYS A 324 -5.26 14.83 12.56
C CYS A 324 -3.79 14.39 12.54
N SER A 325 -3.00 14.96 13.45
CA SER A 325 -1.59 14.63 13.69
C SER A 325 -1.48 13.82 14.98
N ALA A 326 -2.05 12.61 15.00
CA ALA A 326 -2.09 11.79 16.19
C ALA A 326 -0.71 11.19 16.52
N VAL A 327 -0.39 11.13 17.82
CA VAL A 327 0.88 10.57 18.32
C VAL A 327 0.56 9.49 19.34
N THR A 328 1.02 8.26 19.09
CA THR A 328 0.74 7.13 19.99
C THR A 328 2.01 6.64 20.66
N LEU A 329 2.03 6.64 21.99
CA LEU A 329 3.09 6.07 22.81
C LEU A 329 2.76 4.60 23.10
N TYR A 330 3.73 3.71 22.91
CA TYR A 330 3.64 2.29 23.19
C TYR A 330 4.72 1.82 24.15
N GLN A 331 4.45 0.73 24.86
CA GLN A 331 5.46 -0.07 25.55
C GLN A 331 5.55 -1.47 24.93
N LEU A 332 6.74 -1.86 24.51
CA LEU A 332 7.06 -3.22 24.13
C LEU A 332 7.47 -4.03 25.37
N ARG A 333 6.65 -5.01 25.75
CA ARG A 333 6.87 -5.89 26.90
C ARG A 333 7.88 -6.99 26.52
N ASP A 334 8.59 -7.52 27.52
CA ASP A 334 9.61 -8.57 27.32
C ASP A 334 9.02 -9.89 26.80
N ASP A 335 7.71 -10.09 26.96
CA ASP A 335 7.02 -11.23 26.38
C ASP A 335 6.60 -11.02 24.91
N GLY A 336 6.90 -9.86 24.32
CA GLY A 336 6.68 -9.51 22.92
C GLY A 336 5.40 -8.73 22.63
N LYS A 337 4.56 -8.47 23.65
CA LYS A 337 3.32 -7.70 23.45
C LYS A 337 3.60 -6.21 23.37
N LEU A 338 3.10 -5.55 22.33
CA LEU A 338 3.11 -4.10 22.22
C LEU A 338 1.82 -3.54 22.85
N HIS A 339 1.96 -2.67 23.84
CA HIS A 339 0.83 -2.08 24.58
C HIS A 339 0.72 -0.57 24.29
N PRO A 340 -0.44 -0.05 23.87
CA PRO A 340 -0.63 1.39 23.71
C PRO A 340 -0.84 2.05 25.07
N ILE A 341 0.00 3.02 25.42
CA ILE A 341 -0.02 3.74 26.70
C ILE A 341 -0.82 5.03 26.61
N ALA A 342 -0.58 5.84 25.58
CA ALA A 342 -1.15 7.17 25.46
C ALA A 342 -1.33 7.56 24.01
N ILE A 343 -2.35 8.36 23.73
CA ILE A 343 -2.61 8.91 22.40
C ILE A 343 -2.86 10.41 22.54
N VAL A 344 -2.11 11.20 21.80
CA VAL A 344 -2.45 12.59 21.47
C VAL A 344 -3.36 12.53 20.25
N CYS A 345 -4.61 13.00 20.35
CA CYS A 345 -5.57 12.90 19.24
C CYS A 345 -5.14 13.76 18.04
N ASP A 346 -4.59 14.95 18.31
CA ASP A 346 -4.05 15.85 17.29
C ASP A 346 -2.97 16.75 17.91
N TYR A 347 -1.71 16.43 17.65
CA TYR A 347 -0.56 17.15 18.18
C TYR A 347 -0.37 18.49 17.46
N LYS A 348 -0.47 19.59 18.22
CA LYS A 348 -0.29 20.97 17.72
C LYS A 348 1.14 21.46 18.00
N THR A 349 1.28 22.56 18.73
CA THR A 349 2.61 23.07 19.12
C THR A 349 3.19 22.24 20.27
N SER A 350 2.34 21.79 21.19
CA SER A 350 2.68 20.95 22.34
C SER A 350 1.44 20.17 22.81
N MET A 351 1.63 19.17 23.67
CA MET A 351 0.55 18.46 24.37
C MET A 351 -0.24 19.35 25.33
N LYS A 352 0.20 20.58 25.63
CA LYS A 352 -0.61 21.58 26.36
C LYS A 352 -1.70 22.17 25.48
N ASP A 353 -1.46 22.20 24.17
CA ASP A 353 -2.36 22.75 23.15
C ASP A 353 -3.17 21.64 22.45
N SER A 354 -3.06 20.41 22.93
CA SER A 354 -3.64 19.20 22.34
C SER A 354 -4.40 18.37 23.37
N VAL A 355 -5.31 17.52 22.89
CA VAL A 355 -6.00 16.54 23.74
C VAL A 355 -5.20 15.25 23.78
N THR A 356 -4.74 14.89 24.99
CA THR A 356 -3.99 13.65 25.25
C THR A 356 -4.76 12.80 26.24
N ILE A 357 -4.96 11.52 25.91
CA ILE A 357 -5.59 10.53 26.78
C ILE A 357 -4.62 9.38 27.05
N PHE A 358 -4.60 8.89 28.28
CA PHE A 358 -3.83 7.71 28.67
C PHE A 358 -4.75 6.50 28.83
N ASN A 359 -4.23 5.33 28.48
CA ASN A 359 -4.95 4.08 28.57
C ASN A 359 -5.27 3.75 30.04
N GLN A 360 -6.49 3.30 30.31
CA GLN A 360 -6.88 2.83 31.63
C GLN A 360 -6.26 1.46 31.94
N ARG A 361 -6.01 0.66 30.90
CA ARG A 361 -5.25 -0.61 30.97
C ARG A 361 -3.77 -0.27 31.02
N LYS A 362 -3.10 -0.78 32.04
CA LYS A 362 -1.70 -0.51 32.38
C LYS A 362 -0.77 -1.55 31.79
N ASP A 363 -1.28 -2.76 31.59
CA ASP A 363 -0.55 -3.89 31.02
C ASP A 363 -1.45 -4.71 30.09
N PRO A 364 -0.91 -5.37 29.04
CA PRO A 364 -1.68 -6.27 28.19
C PRO A 364 -2.42 -7.40 28.92
N SER A 365 -1.98 -7.78 30.13
CA SER A 365 -2.63 -8.78 30.97
C SER A 365 -3.81 -8.25 31.81
N ASP A 366 -4.02 -6.94 31.87
CA ASP A 366 -5.21 -6.36 32.51
C ASP A 366 -6.48 -6.82 31.77
N SER A 367 -7.63 -6.83 32.46
CA SER A 367 -8.90 -7.23 31.85
C SER A 367 -9.24 -6.37 30.62
N SER A 368 -9.58 -7.02 29.51
CA SER A 368 -10.03 -6.38 28.26
C SER A 368 -11.54 -6.19 28.15
N VAL A 369 -12.31 -6.61 29.16
CA VAL A 369 -13.80 -6.65 29.12
C VAL A 369 -14.41 -5.27 28.87
N LYS A 370 -13.75 -4.20 29.32
CA LYS A 370 -14.24 -2.82 29.17
C LYS A 370 -13.83 -2.15 27.85
N GLU A 371 -12.97 -2.77 27.05
CA GLU A 371 -12.44 -2.11 25.84
C GLU A 371 -13.53 -1.83 24.80
N LYS A 372 -14.60 -2.63 24.77
CA LYS A 372 -15.73 -2.42 23.85
C LYS A 372 -16.43 -1.08 24.14
N ASP A 373 -16.58 -0.75 25.42
CA ASP A 373 -17.38 0.38 25.90
C ASP A 373 -16.51 1.60 26.28
N ASP A 374 -15.19 1.52 26.17
CA ASP A 374 -14.26 2.65 26.38
C ASP A 374 -14.21 3.54 25.13
N TYR A 375 -15.33 4.20 24.83
CA TYR A 375 -15.47 5.06 23.65
C TYR A 375 -14.48 6.24 23.59
N PRO A 376 -14.10 6.91 24.70
CA PRO A 376 -13.04 7.92 24.68
C PRO A 376 -11.71 7.35 24.15
N TRP A 377 -11.31 6.18 24.63
CA TRP A 377 -10.08 5.52 24.18
C TRP A 377 -10.19 4.98 22.77
N ARG A 378 -11.34 4.41 22.40
CA ARG A 378 -11.61 3.96 21.01
C ARG A 378 -11.55 5.11 20.02
N TYR A 379 -12.10 6.28 20.36
CA TYR A 379 -12.00 7.49 19.54
C TYR A 379 -10.55 7.95 19.36
N ALA A 380 -9.74 7.92 20.43
CA ALA A 380 -8.33 8.25 20.32
C ALA A 380 -7.58 7.26 19.41
N LYS A 381 -7.85 5.96 19.52
CA LYS A 381 -7.34 4.95 18.56
C LYS A 381 -7.80 5.24 17.14
N THR A 382 -9.04 5.68 16.93
CA THR A 382 -9.54 6.11 15.61
C THR A 382 -8.74 7.30 15.06
N CYS A 383 -8.41 8.31 15.88
CA CYS A 383 -7.54 9.41 15.45
C CYS A 383 -6.16 8.89 15.00
N ALA A 384 -5.56 7.99 15.79
CA ALA A 384 -4.31 7.34 15.43
C ALA A 384 -4.40 6.56 14.09
N GLN A 385 -5.52 5.86 13.86
CA GLN A 385 -5.75 5.14 12.61
C GLN A 385 -5.95 6.07 11.41
N VAL A 386 -6.58 7.24 11.58
CA VAL A 386 -6.69 8.27 10.52
C VAL A 386 -5.31 8.80 10.14
N SER A 387 -4.49 9.16 11.12
CA SER A 387 -3.12 9.61 10.86
C SER A 387 -2.28 8.50 10.21
N ASP A 388 -2.40 7.26 10.69
CA ASP A 388 -1.70 6.12 10.10
C ASP A 388 -2.18 5.80 8.69
N TRP A 389 -3.48 5.95 8.37
CA TRP A 389 -3.97 5.77 7.01
C TRP A 389 -3.33 6.77 6.04
N ILE A 390 -3.25 8.06 6.41
CA ILE A 390 -2.60 9.08 5.55
C ILE A 390 -1.11 8.78 5.42
N ARG A 391 -0.43 8.46 6.54
CA ARG A 391 0.99 8.11 6.53
C ARG A 391 1.27 6.89 5.68
N HIS A 392 0.42 5.87 5.81
CA HIS A 392 0.52 4.61 5.10
C HIS A 392 0.28 4.81 3.61
N GLU A 393 -0.91 5.26 3.20
CA GLU A 393 -1.28 5.29 1.78
C GLU A 393 -0.49 6.33 0.99
N VAL A 394 -0.35 7.54 1.55
CA VAL A 394 0.25 8.65 0.80
C VAL A 394 1.76 8.69 1.02
N GLY A 395 2.22 8.52 2.27
CA GLY A 395 3.64 8.55 2.59
C GLY A 395 4.36 7.25 2.22
N VAL A 396 4.00 6.15 2.87
CA VAL A 396 4.74 4.88 2.78
C VAL A 396 4.49 4.16 1.46
N HIS A 397 3.23 3.97 1.08
CA HIS A 397 2.85 3.20 -0.09
C HIS A 397 3.11 4.01 -1.37
N LEU A 398 2.35 5.09 -1.60
CA LEU A 398 2.48 5.88 -2.83
C LEU A 398 3.88 6.50 -2.97
N THR A 399 4.38 7.18 -1.93
CA THR A 399 5.61 7.96 -2.09
C THR A 399 6.86 7.07 -1.96
N ARG A 400 7.02 6.34 -0.85
CA ARG A 400 8.25 5.56 -0.59
C ARG A 400 8.35 4.26 -1.40
N ALA A 401 7.24 3.70 -1.88
CA ALA A 401 7.29 2.61 -2.85
C ALA A 401 7.29 3.14 -4.29
N HIS A 402 6.15 3.64 -4.78
CA HIS A 402 5.99 3.92 -6.21
C HIS A 402 6.87 5.07 -6.71
N MET A 403 6.88 6.22 -6.04
CA MET A 403 7.55 7.42 -6.57
C MET A 403 9.08 7.33 -6.46
N ILE A 404 9.59 6.80 -5.35
CA ILE A 404 11.03 6.55 -5.21
C ILE A 404 11.50 5.55 -6.26
N GLU A 405 10.78 4.43 -6.44
CA GLU A 405 11.16 3.41 -7.42
C GLU A 405 11.09 3.95 -8.86
N GLU A 406 10.07 4.74 -9.20
CA GLU A 406 9.98 5.36 -10.53
C GLU A 406 11.15 6.28 -10.83
N ALA A 407 11.62 7.07 -9.86
CA ALA A 407 12.82 7.88 -10.05
C ALA A 407 14.04 7.01 -10.38
N LEU A 408 14.19 5.85 -9.71
CA LEU A 408 15.25 4.89 -10.03
C LEU A 408 15.07 4.29 -11.42
N ILE A 409 13.85 3.91 -11.81
CA ILE A 409 13.55 3.34 -13.13
C ILE A 409 13.95 4.34 -14.23
N VAL A 410 13.52 5.61 -14.11
CA VAL A 410 13.80 6.65 -15.10
C VAL A 410 15.30 6.94 -15.16
N ALA A 411 15.96 7.14 -14.02
CA ALA A 411 17.40 7.40 -13.97
C ALA A 411 18.21 6.25 -14.60
N THR A 412 17.86 5.00 -14.26
CA THR A 412 18.55 3.82 -14.80
C THR A 412 18.35 3.71 -16.29
N ASN A 413 17.13 3.90 -16.80
CA ASN A 413 16.89 3.86 -18.24
C ASN A 413 17.66 4.94 -19.01
N ARG A 414 17.90 6.09 -18.39
CA ARG A 414 18.65 7.20 -19.00
C ARG A 414 20.17 7.06 -18.92
N THR A 415 20.70 6.29 -17.98
CA THR A 415 22.15 6.29 -17.69
C THR A 415 22.83 4.94 -17.88
N ILE A 416 22.10 3.83 -17.79
CA ILE A 416 22.64 2.47 -17.85
C ILE A 416 22.18 1.78 -19.16
N PRO A 417 23.12 1.32 -20.03
CA PRO A 417 22.81 0.52 -21.21
C PRO A 417 22.12 -0.81 -20.88
N MET A 418 21.33 -1.37 -21.81
CA MET A 418 20.59 -2.61 -21.58
C MET A 418 21.48 -3.84 -21.32
N GLU A 419 22.70 -3.83 -21.83
CA GLU A 419 23.67 -4.91 -21.68
C GLU A 419 24.39 -4.88 -20.34
N HIS A 420 24.38 -3.72 -19.67
CA HIS A 420 25.07 -3.52 -18.42
C HIS A 420 24.47 -4.40 -17.32
N THR A 421 25.32 -4.93 -16.42
CA THR A 421 24.87 -5.87 -15.39
C THR A 421 23.79 -5.28 -14.47
N ILE A 422 23.92 -3.99 -14.13
CA ILE A 422 22.92 -3.24 -13.34
C ILE A 422 21.54 -3.28 -13.99
N PHE A 423 21.45 -3.02 -15.30
CA PHE A 423 20.16 -3.01 -15.99
C PHE A 423 19.53 -4.40 -16.02
N LYS A 424 20.33 -5.44 -16.32
CA LYS A 424 19.88 -6.83 -16.35
C LYS A 424 19.38 -7.33 -14.99
N ILE A 425 20.00 -6.88 -13.90
CA ILE A 425 19.58 -7.22 -12.54
C ILE A 425 18.23 -6.54 -12.21
N LEU A 426 18.07 -5.25 -12.53
CA LEU A 426 16.92 -4.47 -12.09
C LEU A 426 15.68 -4.59 -12.99
N GLN A 427 15.85 -4.66 -14.32
CA GLN A 427 14.74 -4.61 -15.28
C GLN A 427 13.58 -5.59 -14.98
N PRO A 428 13.82 -6.85 -14.56
CA PRO A 428 12.73 -7.77 -14.23
C PRO A 428 11.82 -7.30 -13.09
N HIS A 429 12.31 -6.40 -12.24
CA HIS A 429 11.62 -5.89 -11.05
C HIS A 429 10.82 -4.60 -11.31
N TRP A 430 10.74 -4.15 -12.57
CA TRP A 430 10.06 -2.91 -12.97
C TRP A 430 8.90 -3.12 -13.93
N TYR A 431 8.53 -4.38 -14.15
CA TYR A 431 7.44 -4.71 -15.05
C TYR A 431 6.15 -3.99 -14.60
N LYS A 432 5.60 -3.19 -15.52
CA LYS A 432 4.29 -2.50 -15.41
C LYS A 432 4.25 -1.28 -14.48
N THR A 433 5.33 -1.00 -13.77
CA THR A 433 5.34 0.02 -12.70
C THR A 433 5.09 1.43 -13.25
N LEU A 434 5.65 1.79 -14.41
CA LEU A 434 5.55 3.17 -14.90
C LEU A 434 4.14 3.52 -15.41
N SER A 435 3.50 2.60 -16.14
CA SER A 435 2.13 2.78 -16.61
C SER A 435 1.12 2.84 -15.46
N LEU A 436 1.29 2.01 -14.42
CA LEU A 436 0.48 2.05 -13.20
C LEU A 436 0.64 3.39 -12.46
N ASN A 437 1.87 3.85 -12.26
CA ASN A 437 2.13 5.12 -11.59
C ASN A 437 1.53 6.31 -12.35
N ALA A 438 1.59 6.29 -13.68
CA ALA A 438 0.95 7.31 -14.51
C ALA A 438 -0.57 7.29 -14.37
N ALA A 439 -1.19 6.10 -14.35
CA ALA A 439 -2.63 5.96 -14.10
C ALA A 439 -3.02 6.49 -12.72
N ALA A 440 -2.26 6.15 -11.67
CA ALA A 440 -2.52 6.58 -10.29
C ALA A 440 -2.44 8.12 -10.14
N ARG A 441 -1.45 8.77 -10.78
CA ARG A 441 -1.29 10.23 -10.76
C ARG A 441 -2.47 10.98 -11.36
N GLU A 442 -3.09 10.43 -12.40
CA GLU A 442 -4.21 11.05 -13.13
C GLU A 442 -5.58 10.66 -12.57
N THR A 443 -5.65 9.60 -11.75
CA THR A 443 -6.91 9.05 -11.26
C THR A 443 -7.00 8.90 -9.75
N LEU A 444 -6.28 7.96 -9.12
CA LEU A 444 -6.42 7.66 -7.70
C LEU A 444 -6.27 8.90 -6.80
N VAL A 445 -5.16 9.63 -6.90
CA VAL A 445 -4.92 10.78 -6.02
C VAL A 445 -5.93 11.91 -6.28
N PRO A 446 -6.12 12.41 -7.52
CA PRO A 446 -6.98 13.56 -7.78
C PRO A 446 -8.48 13.25 -7.88
N GLN A 447 -8.90 11.98 -7.98
CA GLN A 447 -10.33 11.62 -8.13
C GLN A 447 -10.85 10.74 -6.98
N VAL A 448 -9.98 10.17 -6.14
CA VAL A 448 -10.37 9.27 -5.05
C VAL A 448 -9.81 9.74 -3.71
N ILE A 449 -8.48 9.78 -3.55
CA ILE A 449 -7.82 10.07 -2.27
C ILE A 449 -8.23 11.43 -1.72
N LYS A 450 -8.19 12.48 -2.55
CA LYS A 450 -8.56 13.83 -2.10
C LYS A 450 -10.01 13.94 -1.57
N ASP A 451 -10.91 13.08 -2.03
CA ASP A 451 -12.34 13.09 -1.65
C ASP A 451 -12.57 12.40 -0.29
N ILE A 452 -11.56 11.74 0.29
CA ILE A 452 -11.69 10.98 1.55
C ILE A 452 -10.66 11.36 2.61
N VAL A 453 -9.95 12.48 2.44
CA VAL A 453 -9.00 13.02 3.42
C VAL A 453 -9.44 14.40 3.89
N GLY A 454 -9.12 14.72 5.14
CA GLY A 454 -9.43 16.03 5.73
C GLY A 454 -8.38 17.11 5.48
N VAL A 455 -7.75 17.15 4.31
CA VAL A 455 -6.77 18.18 3.92
C VAL A 455 -7.01 18.66 2.49
N SER A 456 -6.62 19.89 2.17
CA SER A 456 -6.75 20.41 0.81
C SER A 456 -5.86 19.66 -0.18
N PRO A 457 -6.18 19.67 -1.49
CA PRO A 457 -5.30 19.09 -2.51
C PRO A 457 -3.88 19.64 -2.45
N ASP A 458 -3.71 20.95 -2.29
CA ASP A 458 -2.39 21.58 -2.22
C ASP A 458 -1.59 21.10 -0.99
N ALA A 459 -2.26 20.91 0.15
CA ALA A 459 -1.65 20.31 1.34
C ALA A 459 -1.27 18.84 1.10
N LEU A 460 -2.15 18.07 0.47
CA LEU A 460 -1.90 16.66 0.13
C LEU A 460 -0.66 16.52 -0.79
N TYR A 461 -0.57 17.32 -1.85
CA TYR A 461 0.61 17.34 -2.73
C TYR A 461 1.87 17.83 -2.01
N SER A 462 1.74 18.80 -1.09
CA SER A 462 2.85 19.24 -0.24
C SER A 462 3.35 18.11 0.67
N TYR A 463 2.44 17.26 1.18
CA TYR A 463 2.80 16.09 1.98
C TYR A 463 3.54 15.02 1.17
N VAL A 464 3.05 14.68 -0.03
CA VAL A 464 3.75 13.79 -0.98
C VAL A 464 5.16 14.32 -1.25
N LYS A 465 5.28 15.62 -1.54
CA LYS A 465 6.56 16.29 -1.77
C LYS A 465 7.50 16.16 -0.58
N TYR A 466 6.98 16.42 0.62
CA TYR A 466 7.72 16.33 1.87
C TYR A 466 8.25 14.91 2.11
N GLU A 467 7.40 13.89 1.96
CA GLU A 467 7.79 12.49 2.15
C GLU A 467 8.88 12.06 1.15
N PHE A 468 8.78 12.49 -0.10
CA PHE A 468 9.80 12.19 -1.12
C PHE A 468 11.14 12.87 -0.81
N GLU A 469 11.13 14.18 -0.52
CA GLU A 469 12.36 14.94 -0.29
C GLU A 469 13.05 14.58 1.03
N ASN A 470 12.33 13.99 1.98
CA ASN A 470 12.88 13.50 3.25
C ASN A 470 13.11 11.98 3.27
N PHE A 471 12.91 11.29 2.15
CA PHE A 471 13.27 9.88 2.04
C PHE A 471 14.79 9.73 1.99
N ASP A 472 15.36 9.09 3.01
CA ASP A 472 16.78 8.80 3.07
C ASP A 472 17.08 7.41 2.51
N TYR A 473 17.54 7.35 1.27
CA TYR A 473 17.75 6.10 0.53
C TYR A 473 18.62 5.09 1.30
N VAL A 474 19.74 5.52 1.91
CA VAL A 474 20.67 4.63 2.62
C VAL A 474 20.16 4.26 4.00
N ASN A 475 19.59 5.22 4.74
CA ASN A 475 19.06 4.92 6.08
C ASN A 475 17.75 4.12 6.04
N ASN A 476 17.13 3.94 4.87
CA ASN A 476 15.99 3.04 4.66
C ASN A 476 16.39 1.63 4.19
N TYR A 477 17.69 1.33 4.02
CA TYR A 477 18.11 -0.08 3.87
C TYR A 477 17.64 -0.87 5.08
N VAL A 478 17.11 -2.08 4.90
CA VAL A 478 16.42 -2.81 5.98
C VAL A 478 17.22 -2.87 7.30
N PRO A 479 18.53 -3.18 7.30
CA PRO A 479 19.30 -3.19 8.55
C PRO A 479 19.52 -1.80 9.15
N ASN A 480 19.60 -0.76 8.31
CA ASN A 480 19.80 0.62 8.75
C ASN A 480 18.50 1.20 9.32
N ASP A 481 17.37 0.94 8.66
CA ASP A 481 16.04 1.35 9.09
C ASP A 481 15.70 0.77 10.47
N LEU A 482 15.87 -0.53 10.66
CA LEU A 482 15.61 -1.18 11.95
C LEU A 482 16.47 -0.58 13.07
N SER A 483 17.77 -0.41 12.83
CA SER A 483 18.68 0.19 13.79
C SER A 483 18.29 1.63 14.12
N LYS A 484 17.99 2.44 13.10
CA LYS A 484 17.54 3.84 13.25
C LYS A 484 16.27 3.94 14.08
N ARG A 485 15.30 3.04 13.85
CA ARG A 485 14.03 2.99 14.59
C ARG A 485 14.18 2.37 15.99
N GLY A 486 15.35 1.85 16.34
CA GLY A 486 15.66 1.33 17.67
C GLY A 486 15.36 -0.16 17.86
N PHE A 487 15.29 -0.93 16.77
CA PHE A 487 15.15 -2.39 16.78
C PHE A 487 16.49 -3.07 16.43
N PRO A 488 16.70 -4.32 16.85
CA PRO A 488 17.81 -5.12 16.35
C PRO A 488 17.69 -5.30 14.84
N ASN A 489 18.83 -5.29 14.16
CA ASN A 489 18.92 -5.35 12.71
C ASN A 489 19.56 -6.65 12.17
N THR A 490 19.70 -7.66 13.03
CA THR A 490 20.17 -9.00 12.66
C THR A 490 19.16 -10.07 13.07
N THR A 491 19.27 -11.24 12.44
CA THR A 491 18.48 -12.43 12.75
C THR A 491 18.64 -12.86 14.21
N GLU A 492 19.85 -12.78 14.76
CA GLU A 492 20.16 -13.16 16.14
C GLU A 492 19.55 -12.17 17.13
N GLY A 493 19.62 -10.87 16.83
CA GLY A 493 19.03 -9.83 17.68
C GLY A 493 17.50 -9.91 17.72
N LEU A 494 16.87 -10.19 16.57
CA LEU A 494 15.42 -10.35 16.47
C LEU A 494 14.91 -11.73 16.93
N ALA A 495 15.80 -12.66 17.29
CA ALA A 495 15.44 -13.95 17.89
C ALA A 495 15.01 -13.82 19.37
N ASP A 496 15.30 -12.68 20.01
CA ASP A 496 14.80 -12.38 21.35
C ASP A 496 13.26 -12.45 21.38
N LYS A 497 12.72 -13.07 22.44
CA LYS A 497 11.27 -13.21 22.66
C LYS A 497 10.53 -11.87 22.62
N LYS A 498 11.19 -10.77 23.00
CA LYS A 498 10.66 -9.41 22.94
C LYS A 498 10.23 -8.98 21.54
N TYR A 499 10.79 -9.55 20.47
CA TYR A 499 10.45 -9.20 19.08
C TYR A 499 9.62 -10.28 18.38
N LYS A 500 9.12 -11.29 19.09
CA LYS A 500 8.41 -12.43 18.48
C LYS A 500 7.16 -12.03 17.67
N ASN A 501 6.50 -10.94 18.05
CA ASN A 501 5.31 -10.42 17.36
C ASN A 501 5.66 -9.40 16.24
N TYR A 502 6.93 -9.03 16.07
CA TYR A 502 7.38 -8.16 14.98
C TYR A 502 7.79 -8.99 13.74
N ALA A 503 6.83 -9.74 13.19
CA ALA A 503 7.07 -10.63 12.07
C ALA A 503 7.59 -9.91 10.81
N TYR A 504 7.16 -8.67 10.54
CA TYR A 504 7.72 -7.87 9.44
C TYR A 504 9.24 -7.74 9.56
N ALA A 505 9.77 -7.27 10.70
CA ALA A 505 11.20 -7.05 10.88
C ALA A 505 12.00 -8.34 10.70
N LYS A 506 11.53 -9.44 11.33
CA LYS A 506 12.16 -10.76 11.23
C LYS A 506 12.24 -11.24 9.78
N ASN A 507 11.10 -11.24 9.09
CA ASN A 507 11.03 -11.72 7.72
C ASN A 507 11.81 -10.81 6.77
N MET A 508 11.79 -9.50 7.00
CA MET A 508 12.43 -8.53 6.10
C MET A 508 13.96 -8.58 6.18
N VAL A 509 14.56 -8.82 7.36
CA VAL A 509 16.02 -9.01 7.48
C VAL A 509 16.47 -10.25 6.69
N SER A 510 15.76 -11.36 6.82
CA SER A 510 16.10 -12.60 6.11
C SER A 510 15.89 -12.46 4.58
N MET A 511 14.81 -11.79 4.17
CA MET A 511 14.56 -11.47 2.76
C MET A 511 15.65 -10.55 2.17
N TRP A 512 16.01 -9.48 2.89
CA TRP A 512 17.09 -8.56 2.49
C TRP A 512 18.39 -9.31 2.26
N ASN A 513 18.79 -10.20 3.18
CA ASN A 513 20.01 -10.99 3.06
C ASN A 513 19.98 -11.93 1.85
N ALA A 514 18.83 -12.55 1.55
CA ALA A 514 18.68 -13.41 0.38
C ALA A 514 18.80 -12.62 -0.94
N ILE A 515 18.13 -11.47 -1.04
CA ILE A 515 18.21 -10.58 -2.21
C ILE A 515 19.65 -10.06 -2.37
N ARG A 516 20.27 -9.55 -1.30
CA ARG A 516 21.64 -9.03 -1.32
C ARG A 516 22.64 -10.09 -1.77
N SER A 517 22.51 -11.32 -1.26
CA SER A 517 23.34 -12.47 -1.67
C SER A 517 23.20 -12.78 -3.15
N TYR A 518 21.97 -12.76 -3.68
CA TYR A 518 21.72 -12.92 -5.11
C TYR A 518 22.35 -11.79 -5.94
N VAL A 519 22.08 -10.53 -5.58
CA VAL A 519 22.63 -9.35 -6.26
C VAL A 519 24.15 -9.36 -6.28
N MET A 520 24.80 -9.63 -5.14
CA MET A 520 26.26 -9.70 -5.06
C MET A 520 26.83 -10.76 -6.01
N LYS A 521 26.24 -11.97 -6.04
CA LYS A 521 26.67 -13.05 -6.94
C LYS A 521 26.53 -12.65 -8.41
N MET A 522 25.45 -11.96 -8.77
CA MET A 522 25.23 -11.46 -10.13
C MET A 522 26.22 -10.35 -10.50
N LEU A 523 26.53 -9.44 -9.58
CA LEU A 523 27.54 -8.39 -9.79
C LEU A 523 28.95 -8.96 -9.97
N LEU A 524 29.31 -9.99 -9.21
CA LEU A 524 30.62 -10.66 -9.29
C LEU A 524 30.86 -11.44 -10.59
N MET A 525 29.84 -11.58 -11.45
CA MET A 525 30.04 -12.05 -12.82
C MET A 525 30.71 -11.00 -13.71
N TYR A 526 30.63 -9.72 -13.33
CA TYR A 526 31.14 -8.59 -14.11
C TYR A 526 32.26 -7.85 -13.38
N TYR A 527 32.14 -7.63 -12.07
CA TYR A 527 33.15 -6.97 -11.26
C TYR A 527 34.02 -8.03 -10.57
N ASP A 528 35.28 -8.18 -11.01
CA ASP A 528 36.21 -9.15 -10.41
C ASP A 528 36.44 -8.84 -8.93
N GLN A 529 36.21 -9.81 -8.05
CA GLN A 529 36.26 -9.61 -6.58
C GLN A 529 37.53 -8.90 -6.08
N LYS A 530 38.70 -9.14 -6.69
CA LYS A 530 39.98 -8.57 -6.23
C LYS A 530 40.15 -7.11 -6.66
N THR A 531 39.46 -6.70 -7.71
CA THR A 531 39.58 -5.37 -8.33
C THR A 531 38.24 -4.63 -8.39
N ALA A 532 37.19 -5.18 -7.79
CA ALA A 532 35.82 -4.75 -7.99
C ALA A 532 35.58 -3.29 -7.62
N ASP A 533 36.09 -2.82 -6.48
CA ASP A 533 35.92 -1.43 -6.07
C ASP A 533 36.56 -0.46 -7.07
N LYS A 534 37.73 -0.81 -7.60
CA LYS A 534 38.39 -0.04 -8.65
C LYS A 534 37.55 -0.07 -9.94
N MET A 535 37.02 -1.22 -10.34
CA MET A 535 36.16 -1.33 -11.52
C MET A 535 34.88 -0.49 -11.37
N VAL A 536 34.24 -0.49 -10.19
CA VAL A 536 33.08 0.35 -9.88
C VAL A 536 33.44 1.84 -9.93
N GLN A 537 34.61 2.22 -9.40
CA GLN A 537 35.11 3.59 -9.49
C GLN A 537 35.49 4.02 -10.91
N GLU A 538 35.84 3.08 -11.79
CA GLU A 538 36.19 3.37 -13.19
C GLU A 538 34.97 3.30 -14.11
N ASP A 539 33.85 2.72 -13.65
CA ASP A 539 32.60 2.59 -14.39
C ASP A 539 31.92 3.96 -14.62
N PRO A 540 31.88 4.47 -15.87
CA PRO A 540 31.29 5.76 -16.15
C PRO A 540 29.76 5.76 -15.98
N TYR A 541 29.10 4.60 -16.16
CA TYR A 541 27.66 4.49 -16.06
C TYR A 541 27.21 4.55 -14.60
N VAL A 542 27.94 3.93 -13.67
CA VAL A 542 27.66 4.02 -12.22
C VAL A 542 27.75 5.47 -11.73
N LYS A 543 28.79 6.21 -12.14
CA LYS A 543 28.96 7.63 -11.77
C LYS A 543 27.81 8.49 -12.27
N GLU A 544 27.45 8.34 -13.54
CA GLU A 544 26.37 9.11 -14.14
C GLU A 544 25.01 8.72 -13.55
N TRP A 545 24.80 7.44 -13.23
CA TRP A 545 23.59 6.94 -12.57
C TRP A 545 23.39 7.54 -11.17
N CYS A 546 24.44 7.53 -10.34
CA CYS A 546 24.38 8.16 -9.01
C CYS A 546 24.05 9.65 -9.13
N LYS A 547 24.74 10.35 -10.04
CA LYS A 547 24.52 11.78 -10.27
C LYS A 547 23.09 12.06 -10.76
N GLU A 548 22.58 11.28 -11.70
CA GLU A 548 21.24 11.45 -12.26
C GLU A 548 20.16 11.25 -11.20
N ILE A 549 20.30 10.23 -10.34
CA ILE A 549 19.35 9.99 -9.23
C ILE A 549 19.40 11.14 -8.21
N GLN A 550 20.60 11.59 -7.83
CA GLN A 550 20.78 12.67 -6.85
C GLN A 550 20.26 14.02 -7.35
N THR A 551 20.38 14.28 -8.65
CA THR A 551 20.05 15.58 -9.26
C THR A 551 18.69 15.56 -9.93
N SER A 552 18.58 15.00 -11.14
CA SER A 552 17.33 14.96 -11.91
C SER A 552 16.23 14.14 -11.20
N GLY A 553 16.60 13.04 -10.54
CA GLY A 553 15.71 12.22 -9.73
C GLY A 553 15.43 12.78 -8.33
N TRP A 554 16.11 13.84 -7.90
CA TRP A 554 15.97 14.53 -6.60
C TRP A 554 16.18 13.69 -5.33
N ILE A 555 16.67 12.45 -5.43
CA ILE A 555 16.97 11.63 -4.24
C ILE A 555 18.39 11.97 -3.77
N LYS A 556 18.53 13.13 -3.11
CA LYS A 556 19.83 13.69 -2.70
C LYS A 556 20.65 12.77 -1.79
N THR A 557 19.98 11.89 -1.06
CA THR A 557 20.59 10.91 -0.14
C THR A 557 21.03 9.62 -0.84
N PHE A 558 20.76 9.45 -2.14
CA PHE A 558 21.25 8.30 -2.90
C PHE A 558 22.78 8.28 -2.83
N PRO A 559 23.43 7.12 -2.59
CA PRO A 559 24.87 7.09 -2.34
C PRO A 559 25.68 7.46 -3.59
N THR A 560 26.80 8.16 -3.39
CA THR A 560 27.87 8.19 -4.40
C THR A 560 28.65 6.88 -4.30
N ILE A 561 28.39 5.97 -5.22
CA ILE A 561 28.89 4.59 -5.18
C ILE A 561 30.36 4.53 -5.62
N THR A 562 31.21 3.98 -4.76
CA THR A 562 32.66 3.83 -4.97
C THR A 562 33.19 2.43 -4.62
N THR A 563 32.33 1.55 -4.10
CA THR A 563 32.66 0.16 -3.79
C THR A 563 31.60 -0.79 -4.32
N LEU A 564 31.96 -2.05 -4.51
CA LEU A 564 31.03 -3.10 -4.92
C LEU A 564 29.93 -3.32 -3.88
N ASP A 565 30.24 -3.22 -2.59
CA ASP A 565 29.25 -3.34 -1.52
C ASP A 565 28.21 -2.22 -1.57
N GLN A 566 28.63 -0.97 -1.80
CA GLN A 566 27.70 0.15 -1.97
C GLN A 566 26.80 -0.04 -3.20
N LEU A 567 27.36 -0.56 -4.30
CA LEU A 567 26.58 -0.90 -5.48
C LEU A 567 25.56 -2.00 -5.18
N CYS A 568 26.01 -3.08 -4.52
CA CYS A 568 25.16 -4.19 -4.14
C CYS A 568 24.00 -3.75 -3.24
N ASP A 569 24.27 -2.93 -2.23
CA ASP A 569 23.23 -2.43 -1.32
C ASP A 569 22.22 -1.52 -2.03
N ALA A 570 22.68 -0.66 -2.94
CA ALA A 570 21.78 0.21 -3.71
C ALA A 570 20.85 -0.59 -4.63
N LEU A 571 21.37 -1.62 -5.33
CA LEU A 571 20.54 -2.50 -6.16
C LEU A 571 19.60 -3.37 -5.31
N THR A 572 20.08 -3.85 -4.16
CA THR A 572 19.26 -4.60 -3.19
C THR A 572 18.09 -3.74 -2.70
N MET A 573 18.32 -2.45 -2.44
CA MET A 573 17.28 -1.53 -2.01
C MET A 573 16.21 -1.30 -3.08
N SER A 574 16.59 -1.12 -4.35
CA SER A 574 15.61 -1.01 -5.45
C SER A 574 14.74 -2.26 -5.57
N ILE A 575 15.36 -3.46 -5.56
CA ILE A 575 14.60 -4.73 -5.58
C ILE A 575 13.72 -4.87 -4.33
N HIS A 576 14.24 -4.49 -3.16
CA HIS A 576 13.50 -4.49 -1.90
C HIS A 576 12.25 -3.60 -1.98
N ILE A 577 12.37 -2.37 -2.48
CA ILE A 577 11.25 -1.44 -2.67
C ILE A 577 10.22 -2.06 -3.60
N ALA A 578 10.66 -2.50 -4.79
CA ALA A 578 9.78 -2.98 -5.85
C ALA A 578 9.04 -4.28 -5.50
N ALA A 579 9.65 -5.15 -4.69
CA ALA A 579 9.11 -6.48 -4.39
C ALA A 579 8.63 -6.62 -2.94
N PRO A 580 9.46 -7.00 -1.94
CA PRO A 580 8.97 -7.32 -0.61
C PRO A 580 8.43 -6.11 0.18
N PHE A 581 8.99 -4.91 0.02
CA PHE A 581 8.49 -3.72 0.71
C PHE A 581 7.09 -3.35 0.22
N HIS A 582 6.92 -3.14 -1.08
CA HIS A 582 5.60 -2.89 -1.68
C HIS A 582 4.61 -3.98 -1.29
N SER A 583 5.00 -5.26 -1.38
CA SER A 583 4.12 -6.37 -1.01
C SER A 583 3.63 -6.27 0.44
N ALA A 584 4.53 -5.99 1.39
CA ALA A 584 4.20 -5.87 2.81
C ALA A 584 3.23 -4.71 3.11
N VAL A 585 3.36 -3.58 2.41
CA VAL A 585 2.54 -2.38 2.66
C VAL A 585 1.27 -2.33 1.81
N ASN A 586 1.12 -3.24 0.82
CA ASN A 586 0.00 -3.23 -0.11
C ASN A 586 -0.99 -4.39 0.10
N TYR A 587 -0.55 -5.65 0.07
CA TYR A 587 -1.47 -6.80 -0.03
C TYR A 587 -2.29 -7.11 1.24
N LEU A 588 -2.09 -6.39 2.34
CA LEU A 588 -2.92 -6.46 3.55
C LEU A 588 -3.94 -5.31 3.66
N GLN A 589 -3.98 -4.40 2.69
CA GLN A 589 -4.92 -3.27 2.68
C GLN A 589 -6.38 -3.73 2.78
N SER A 590 -6.79 -4.70 1.96
CA SER A 590 -8.15 -5.27 2.03
C SER A 590 -8.51 -5.76 3.44
N PHE A 591 -7.57 -6.43 4.12
CA PHE A 591 -7.81 -6.96 5.46
C PHE A 591 -7.98 -5.86 6.51
N TYR A 592 -7.13 -4.84 6.50
CA TYR A 592 -7.12 -3.81 7.55
C TYR A 592 -8.04 -2.61 7.26
N GLN A 593 -8.37 -2.33 6.00
CA GLN A 593 -9.06 -1.09 5.61
C GLN A 593 -10.47 -1.31 5.05
N SER A 594 -10.79 -2.48 4.48
CA SER A 594 -12.14 -2.73 3.93
C SER A 594 -13.24 -2.68 5.00
N PHE A 595 -12.89 -2.87 6.27
CA PHE A 595 -13.77 -2.55 7.40
C PHE A 595 -13.42 -1.15 7.93
N VAL A 596 -14.05 -0.13 7.35
CA VAL A 596 -13.72 1.30 7.53
C VAL A 596 -13.68 1.74 9.00
N LEU A 597 -14.50 1.16 9.87
CA LEU A 597 -14.50 1.44 11.31
C LEU A 597 -13.17 1.13 12.01
N ALA A 598 -12.40 0.16 11.50
CA ALA A 598 -11.12 -0.21 12.09
C ALA A 598 -9.95 0.68 11.62
N LYS A 599 -10.01 1.19 10.39
CA LYS A 599 -8.97 2.07 9.83
C LYS A 599 -9.55 3.08 8.83
N PRO A 600 -10.22 4.14 9.32
CA PRO A 600 -10.79 5.16 8.45
C PRO A 600 -9.71 6.10 7.91
N SER A 601 -9.95 6.70 6.74
CA SER A 601 -9.05 7.67 6.11
C SER A 601 -9.20 9.11 6.64
N THR A 602 -10.32 9.40 7.31
CA THR A 602 -10.69 10.72 7.80
C THR A 602 -11.62 10.62 9.02
N LEU A 603 -11.70 11.71 9.77
CA LEU A 603 -12.78 11.98 10.70
C LEU A 603 -13.89 12.78 9.99
N CYS A 604 -15.14 12.58 10.44
CA CYS A 604 -16.34 13.19 9.87
C CYS A 604 -16.97 14.27 10.78
N ASN A 605 -16.34 14.58 11.91
CA ASN A 605 -16.71 15.66 12.81
C ASN A 605 -15.46 16.35 13.37
N PRO A 606 -15.61 17.58 13.90
CA PRO A 606 -14.53 18.24 14.63
C PRO A 606 -13.97 17.38 15.76
N LEU A 607 -12.67 17.53 15.99
CA LEU A 607 -11.98 16.86 17.10
C LEU A 607 -12.40 17.45 18.46
N PRO A 608 -12.30 16.68 19.55
CA PRO A 608 -12.57 17.19 20.89
C PRO A 608 -11.63 18.36 21.22
N THR A 609 -12.17 19.38 21.88
CA THR A 609 -11.41 20.58 22.23
C THR A 609 -10.74 20.51 23.60
N SER A 610 -11.11 19.51 24.41
CA SER A 610 -10.52 19.27 25.73
C SER A 610 -10.58 17.80 26.13
N LEU A 611 -9.75 17.40 27.09
CA LEU A 611 -9.82 16.05 27.67
C LEU A 611 -11.16 15.79 28.38
N ALA A 612 -11.77 16.82 28.98
CA ALA A 612 -13.07 16.70 29.64
C ALA A 612 -14.19 16.37 28.64
N ASP A 613 -14.15 16.97 27.46
CA ASP A 613 -15.05 16.68 26.35
C ASP A 613 -14.88 15.23 25.86
N LEU A 614 -13.65 14.84 25.53
CA LEU A 614 -13.34 13.47 25.08
C LEU A 614 -13.78 12.39 26.09
N LYS A 615 -13.61 12.62 27.39
CA LYS A 615 -14.01 11.66 28.45
C LYS A 615 -15.51 11.37 28.48
N ASN A 616 -16.34 12.23 27.89
CA ASN A 616 -17.79 12.04 27.81
C ASN A 616 -18.25 11.39 26.50
N TYR A 617 -17.32 11.01 25.61
CA TYR A 617 -17.68 10.40 24.34
C TYR A 617 -18.39 9.05 24.56
N THR A 618 -19.43 8.84 23.76
CA THR A 618 -20.24 7.62 23.71
C THR A 618 -20.08 6.94 22.35
N GLU A 619 -20.75 5.80 22.15
CA GLU A 619 -20.82 5.15 20.83
C GLU A 619 -21.25 6.10 19.73
N LYS A 620 -22.23 6.96 20.03
CA LYS A 620 -22.75 7.92 19.07
C LYS A 620 -21.66 8.90 18.63
N ASN A 621 -20.88 9.43 19.56
CA ASN A 621 -19.79 10.35 19.23
C ASN A 621 -18.73 9.69 18.34
N LEU A 622 -18.40 8.42 18.60
CA LEU A 622 -17.48 7.64 17.77
C LEU A 622 -18.05 7.40 16.37
N LEU A 623 -19.32 7.00 16.26
CA LEU A 623 -19.97 6.77 14.95
C LEU A 623 -20.14 8.07 14.16
N ASP A 624 -20.52 9.17 14.80
CA ASP A 624 -20.64 10.48 14.13
C ASP A 624 -19.28 10.99 13.60
N ALA A 625 -18.16 10.52 14.18
CA ALA A 625 -16.82 10.85 13.72
C ALA A 625 -16.31 9.97 12.57
N LEU A 626 -17.05 8.93 12.19
CA LEU A 626 -16.73 8.01 11.11
C LEU A 626 -17.64 8.29 9.90
N PRO A 627 -17.31 7.81 8.69
CA PRO A 627 -18.17 7.97 7.50
C PRO A 627 -19.41 7.05 7.54
N ALA A 628 -19.98 6.83 8.73
CA ALA A 628 -21.06 5.88 8.99
C ALA A 628 -22.36 6.23 8.24
N ASP A 629 -22.62 7.50 7.99
CA ASP A 629 -23.76 8.01 7.19
C ASP A 629 -23.35 8.62 5.83
N ARG A 630 -22.05 8.56 5.51
CA ARG A 630 -21.44 9.16 4.32
C ARG A 630 -21.12 8.10 3.27
N GLN A 631 -22.12 7.76 2.45
CA GLN A 631 -22.05 6.63 1.52
C GLN A 631 -20.93 6.74 0.48
N ARG A 632 -20.62 7.95 0.00
CA ARG A 632 -19.55 8.17 -0.97
C ARG A 632 -18.19 7.87 -0.33
N GLU A 633 -17.92 8.48 0.81
CA GLU A 633 -16.68 8.36 1.57
C GLU A 633 -16.46 6.90 2.00
N TRP A 634 -17.52 6.24 2.49
CA TRP A 634 -17.46 4.81 2.81
C TRP A 634 -17.14 3.97 1.56
N LEU A 635 -17.83 4.20 0.44
CA LEU A 635 -17.59 3.46 -0.80
C LEU A 635 -16.14 3.59 -1.25
N LEU A 636 -15.60 4.82 -1.27
CA LEU A 636 -14.23 5.06 -1.72
C LEU A 636 -13.20 4.46 -0.74
N SER A 637 -13.46 4.54 0.57
CA SER A 637 -12.61 3.93 1.60
C SER A 637 -12.53 2.40 1.48
N VAL A 638 -13.61 1.74 1.04
CA VAL A 638 -13.61 0.29 0.76
C VAL A 638 -13.05 -0.02 -0.63
N GLN A 639 -13.23 0.88 -1.59
CA GLN A 639 -12.87 0.61 -2.98
C GLN A 639 -11.37 0.74 -3.25
N ILE A 640 -10.65 1.67 -2.60
CA ILE A 640 -9.19 1.76 -2.70
C ILE A 640 -8.51 0.43 -2.35
N PRO A 641 -8.69 -0.14 -1.15
CA PRO A 641 -8.02 -1.38 -0.80
C PRO A 641 -8.48 -2.54 -1.70
N TRP A 642 -9.72 -2.56 -2.17
CA TRP A 642 -10.19 -3.53 -3.16
C TRP A 642 -9.43 -3.44 -4.49
N LEU A 643 -9.22 -2.22 -5.01
CA LEU A 643 -8.50 -2.00 -6.25
C LEU A 643 -7.02 -2.34 -6.13
N LEU A 644 -6.43 -2.20 -4.94
CA LEU A 644 -4.99 -2.32 -4.73
C LEU A 644 -4.57 -3.69 -4.15
N SER A 645 -5.50 -4.56 -3.72
CA SER A 645 -5.15 -5.81 -3.01
C SER A 645 -5.24 -7.10 -3.84
N PHE A 646 -5.41 -7.04 -5.17
CA PHE A 646 -5.53 -8.26 -5.97
C PHE A 646 -4.32 -9.17 -5.79
N LYS A 647 -4.56 -10.47 -5.54
CA LYS A 647 -3.50 -11.43 -5.29
C LYS A 647 -2.46 -11.44 -6.43
N VAL A 648 -1.19 -11.51 -6.04
CA VAL A 648 -0.06 -11.70 -6.95
C VAL A 648 -0.28 -12.93 -7.84
N PRO A 649 -0.29 -12.77 -9.18
CA PRO A 649 -0.29 -13.90 -10.10
C PRO A 649 0.90 -14.82 -9.82
N SER A 650 0.71 -16.14 -9.83
CA SER A 650 1.76 -17.09 -9.45
C SER A 650 3.01 -16.99 -10.34
N ASP A 651 2.84 -16.57 -11.60
CA ASP A 651 3.90 -16.31 -12.57
C ASP A 651 4.63 -14.97 -12.36
N ARG A 652 4.18 -14.14 -11.41
CA ARG A 652 4.75 -12.82 -11.10
C ARG A 652 5.29 -12.71 -9.67
N SER A 653 5.59 -13.84 -9.04
CA SER A 653 6.24 -13.89 -7.72
C SER A 653 7.77 -13.86 -7.81
N LEU A 654 8.46 -13.44 -6.74
CA LEU A 654 9.93 -13.54 -6.63
C LEU A 654 10.44 -14.96 -6.83
N ILE A 655 9.71 -15.95 -6.33
CA ILE A 655 10.11 -17.35 -6.48
C ILE A 655 9.98 -17.82 -7.93
N ASN A 656 8.94 -17.39 -8.64
CA ASN A 656 8.80 -17.68 -10.06
C ASN A 656 9.87 -16.95 -10.89
N PHE A 657 10.28 -15.74 -10.51
CA PHE A 657 11.40 -15.06 -11.13
C PHE A 657 12.69 -15.89 -11.06
N ALA A 658 13.08 -16.34 -9.86
CA ALA A 658 14.28 -17.16 -9.68
C ALA A 658 14.20 -18.47 -10.50
N GLN A 659 13.04 -19.12 -10.50
CA GLN A 659 12.79 -20.32 -11.30
C GLN A 659 12.86 -20.05 -12.80
N SER A 660 12.34 -18.91 -13.26
CA SER A 660 12.31 -18.54 -14.68
C SER A 660 13.71 -18.23 -15.19
N GLN A 661 14.51 -17.48 -14.40
CA GLN A 661 15.93 -17.24 -14.70
C GLN A 661 16.70 -18.55 -14.79
N TRP A 662 16.53 -19.46 -13.83
CA TRP A 662 17.16 -20.77 -13.91
C TRP A 662 16.75 -21.54 -15.18
N ARG A 663 15.45 -21.60 -15.49
CA ARG A 663 14.96 -22.33 -16.69
C ARG A 663 15.47 -21.75 -18.00
N ALA A 664 15.62 -20.43 -18.10
CA ALA A 664 16.12 -19.76 -19.29
C ALA A 664 17.61 -20.08 -19.55
N HIS A 665 18.39 -20.28 -18.49
CA HIS A 665 19.85 -20.42 -18.59
C HIS A 665 20.38 -21.85 -18.35
N LYS A 666 19.57 -22.79 -17.84
CA LYS A 666 20.01 -24.15 -17.47
C LYS A 666 20.64 -24.97 -18.61
N SER A 667 20.30 -24.67 -19.86
CA SER A 667 20.80 -25.38 -21.04
C SER A 667 21.84 -24.58 -21.82
N GLY A 668 22.20 -23.38 -21.36
CA GLY A 668 23.22 -22.56 -21.99
C GLY A 668 24.62 -23.10 -21.73
N GLU A 669 25.48 -23.07 -22.75
CA GLU A 669 26.85 -23.61 -22.67
C GLU A 669 27.88 -22.56 -22.24
N SER A 670 27.51 -21.27 -22.28
CA SER A 670 28.39 -20.17 -21.88
C SER A 670 28.63 -20.15 -20.37
N ASP A 671 29.77 -19.61 -19.94
CA ASP A 671 30.07 -19.49 -18.50
C ASP A 671 29.12 -18.50 -17.80
N VAL A 672 28.60 -17.53 -18.56
CA VAL A 672 27.55 -16.60 -18.11
C VAL A 672 26.27 -17.37 -17.82
N ASP A 673 25.78 -18.18 -18.75
CA ASP A 673 24.55 -18.98 -18.57
C ASP A 673 24.67 -19.94 -17.39
N LYS A 674 25.80 -20.65 -17.28
CA LYS A 674 26.08 -21.54 -16.14
C LYS A 674 26.05 -20.80 -14.82
N SER A 675 26.61 -19.59 -14.78
CA SER A 675 26.62 -18.74 -13.57
C SER A 675 25.22 -18.24 -13.22
N ILE A 676 24.46 -17.71 -14.19
CA ILE A 676 23.08 -17.25 -13.96
C ILE A 676 22.20 -18.40 -13.47
N SER A 677 22.28 -19.57 -14.12
CA SER A 677 21.58 -20.77 -13.70
C SER A 677 21.93 -21.12 -12.25
N LYS A 678 23.22 -21.29 -11.93
CA LYS A 678 23.68 -21.63 -10.57
C LYS A 678 23.22 -20.63 -9.51
N TYR A 679 23.32 -19.32 -9.78
CA TYR A 679 22.96 -18.29 -8.81
C TYR A 679 21.45 -18.15 -8.66
N SER A 680 20.68 -18.34 -9.73
CA SER A 680 19.22 -18.35 -9.69
C SER A 680 18.68 -19.59 -8.97
N GLU A 681 19.34 -20.76 -9.11
CA GLU A 681 19.04 -21.96 -8.32
C GLU A 681 19.30 -21.70 -6.83
N ALA A 682 20.45 -21.12 -6.49
CA ALA A 682 20.76 -20.77 -5.10
C ALA A 682 19.73 -19.80 -4.52
N PHE A 683 19.35 -18.75 -5.27
CA PHE A 683 18.34 -17.79 -4.83
C PHE A 683 16.96 -18.45 -4.68
N TYR A 684 16.54 -19.31 -5.62
CA TYR A 684 15.32 -20.09 -5.51
C TYR A 684 15.30 -20.95 -4.23
N LEU A 685 16.40 -21.64 -3.92
CA LEU A 685 16.52 -22.47 -2.72
C LEU A 685 16.50 -21.62 -1.45
N ASP A 686 17.11 -20.45 -1.46
CA ASP A 686 17.06 -19.52 -0.33
C ASP A 686 15.63 -19.00 -0.13
N LEU A 687 14.90 -18.62 -1.19
CA LEU A 687 13.48 -18.28 -1.12
C LEU A 687 12.62 -19.45 -0.59
N LYS A 688 12.92 -20.70 -0.97
CA LYS A 688 12.23 -21.88 -0.41
C LYS A 688 12.48 -22.08 1.09
N LYS A 689 13.67 -21.75 1.59
CA LYS A 689 13.93 -21.74 3.04
C LYS A 689 13.14 -20.63 3.72
N LEU A 690 13.06 -19.45 3.09
CA LEU A 690 12.27 -18.33 3.61
C LEU A 690 10.77 -18.63 3.69
N GLU A 691 10.18 -19.38 2.75
CA GLU A 691 8.78 -19.85 2.88
C GLU A 691 8.55 -20.60 4.21
N VAL A 692 9.49 -21.47 4.59
CA VAL A 692 9.43 -22.23 5.85
C VAL A 692 9.69 -21.31 7.05
N GLU A 693 10.72 -20.47 6.97
CA GLU A 693 11.09 -19.54 8.03
C GLU A 693 9.94 -18.57 8.36
N PHE A 694 9.27 -18.02 7.34
CA PHE A 694 8.19 -17.06 7.53
C PHE A 694 6.95 -17.72 8.12
N LEU A 695 6.67 -18.98 7.74
CA LEU A 695 5.63 -19.78 8.39
C LEU A 695 5.97 -20.04 9.88
N ILE A 696 7.22 -20.33 10.21
CA ILE A 696 7.67 -20.51 11.59
C ILE A 696 7.54 -19.19 12.36
N THR A 697 8.00 -18.07 11.80
CA THR A 697 7.86 -16.74 12.40
C THR A 697 6.39 -16.42 12.65
N SER A 698 5.51 -16.62 11.67
CA SER A 698 4.08 -16.36 11.81
C SER A 698 3.43 -17.25 12.88
N LYS A 699 3.81 -18.54 12.96
CA LYS A 699 3.30 -19.45 13.99
C LYS A 699 3.88 -19.21 15.38
N GLY A 700 5.03 -18.54 15.46
CA GLY A 700 5.71 -18.19 16.71
C GLY A 700 5.20 -16.90 17.37
N MET A 701 4.30 -16.17 16.70
CA MET A 701 3.60 -15.03 17.30
C MET A 701 2.63 -15.49 18.40
N ASP A 702 2.18 -14.56 19.24
CA ASP A 702 1.25 -14.85 20.32
C ASP A 702 -0.05 -15.53 19.83
N GLU A 703 -0.61 -16.39 20.68
CA GLU A 703 -1.88 -17.06 20.39
C GLU A 703 -2.98 -16.05 20.00
N GLY A 704 -3.68 -16.33 18.91
CA GLY A 704 -4.69 -15.46 18.35
C GLY A 704 -4.14 -14.26 17.57
N ALA A 705 -2.83 -14.13 17.35
CA ALA A 705 -2.27 -13.14 16.41
C ALA A 705 -2.74 -13.43 14.98
N ILE A 706 -2.87 -12.38 14.17
CA ILE A 706 -3.21 -12.53 12.75
C ILE A 706 -1.98 -13.10 12.05
N PRO A 707 -2.09 -14.23 11.31
CA PRO A 707 -0.95 -14.79 10.59
C PRO A 707 -0.31 -13.77 9.64
N TYR A 708 1.02 -13.71 9.60
CA TYR A 708 1.76 -12.76 8.78
C TYR A 708 2.45 -13.47 7.62
N MET A 709 1.68 -13.72 6.55
CA MET A 709 2.13 -14.48 5.38
C MET A 709 2.24 -13.63 4.10
N VAL A 710 2.08 -12.31 4.20
CA VAL A 710 2.18 -11.38 3.07
C VAL A 710 3.56 -11.39 2.40
N LEU A 711 4.61 -11.70 3.18
CA LEU A 711 5.98 -11.82 2.70
C LEU A 711 6.37 -13.24 2.25
N ASP A 712 5.44 -14.20 2.27
CA ASP A 712 5.72 -15.53 1.70
C ASP A 712 6.29 -15.36 0.27
N PRO A 713 7.48 -15.90 -0.05
CA PRO A 713 8.09 -15.75 -1.37
C PRO A 713 7.21 -16.22 -2.54
N GLY A 714 6.26 -17.12 -2.29
CA GLY A 714 5.24 -17.53 -3.26
C GLY A 714 4.14 -16.49 -3.50
N ASN A 715 3.92 -15.57 -2.55
CA ASN A 715 2.95 -14.48 -2.63
C ASN A 715 3.61 -13.11 -2.84
N THR A 716 4.92 -12.98 -2.68
CA THR A 716 5.65 -11.71 -2.85
C THR A 716 5.83 -11.41 -4.33
N ALA A 717 5.30 -10.28 -4.79
CA ALA A 717 5.42 -9.85 -6.18
C ALA A 717 6.89 -9.60 -6.56
N VAL A 718 7.25 -9.86 -7.83
CA VAL A 718 8.59 -9.55 -8.36
C VAL A 718 8.81 -8.06 -8.62
N SER A 719 7.73 -7.31 -8.83
CA SER A 719 7.69 -5.87 -9.10
C SER A 719 6.43 -5.26 -8.49
N ILE A 720 6.28 -3.94 -8.61
CA ILE A 720 5.02 -3.25 -8.32
C ILE A 720 4.04 -3.55 -9.47
N LEU A 721 3.00 -4.33 -9.17
CA LEU A 721 2.05 -4.87 -10.16
C LEU A 721 0.66 -4.25 -10.09
N ILE A 722 0.39 -3.42 -9.08
CA ILE A 722 -0.90 -2.78 -8.84
C ILE A 722 -0.73 -1.48 -8.07
#